data_AF-A0A9E3S9H5-F1
#
_entry.id   AF-A0A9E3S9H5-F1
#
_cell.length_a   1.000
_cell.length_b   1.000
_cell.length_c   1.000
_cell.angle_alpha   90.00
_cell.angle_beta   90.00
_cell.angle_gamma   90.00
#
_symmetry.space_group_name_H-M   'P 1'
#
loop_
_entity.id
_entity.type
_entity.pdbx_description
1 polymer ?
#
loop_
_entity_poly.entity_id
_entity_poly.type
_entity_poly.pdbx_seq_one_letter_code
_entity_poly.pdbx_strand_id
1 'polypeptide(L)'
;MSTQRVQKNLTVMFTDISGFTKHTETISREALMSRLDTHNELLMPIIAHFEGKIVKTIGDAFLITFESPTNAVQCGLFMQHTLLKYNLNKPEPEQIHIKVSINSGEVTVTETDVFGDPVNVAAKIEKATNPDEIYFTEAVFLAMNKSEVPTSFVKTFRPKGTDSSEIKLYKVAMDETDERYKKVIAATHIDKEKMKTRVLELSNLAEKEFVRYQDTLDALVESQGKSSRGVVVAVIAAALILAVAVIVAFAVFSGGGDKPGDQLASDVRAYLASGKPGEARTRVENYIGEHGADDNTTTLLNEIRDHEVGSVIAKADEFIASGQPEDARNEIRKYFAGDALTEPASKAMARADAYLNAREQISTGKAREAADALTAAFGDTNPSKEIRQLRQQADALVTAEQMMNDDRRFEEPMLMIGAISGAFGDDTKNPAAITYIEEGLANELFRAAKSNGYESANLDFEAYRKRFPNVFSWRWIVLHLKMGALWEYRTGSLRNRWSHSEAYWDKYREIRDYVADKPEKLYQFGSMQFMLARSDWQATCDGAEEWKRALEADPSLKDRHEQLNRCYRPNLTGDRAGLGRDLKTDLEYLLGCFTNGLEPMRDLIKKYYYTDLRSKLVGFASLTGAENKEFESERMNAVAILTDMGDAELIPDRFYVFREHFDDIMNERLSQHHAKALFAAPMTYEEYAEFRGLIDTTLRDVTDQKGAYRGYQDAQTQLQQMLEDIRAAQPQHTVQYDAG
;
A
#
# COMPACT_ATOMS: atom_id res chain seq x y z
N MET A 1 40.93 14.34 -7.07
CA MET A 1 42.05 13.62 -7.72
C MET A 1 42.26 14.27 -9.08
N SER A 2 43.49 14.67 -9.38
CA SER A 2 43.85 15.28 -10.67
C SER A 2 43.90 14.19 -11.73
N THR A 3 43.07 14.27 -12.77
CA THR A 3 43.07 13.32 -13.89
C THR A 3 44.41 13.42 -14.62
N GLN A 4 45.22 12.36 -14.61
CA GLN A 4 46.54 12.38 -15.23
C GLN A 4 46.37 12.47 -16.76
N ARG A 5 46.87 13.56 -17.35
CA ARG A 5 46.88 13.77 -18.80
C ARG A 5 48.23 13.32 -19.36
N VAL A 6 48.22 12.42 -20.34
CA VAL A 6 49.45 11.90 -20.96
C VAL A 6 49.42 12.19 -22.46
N GLN A 7 50.48 12.77 -22.99
CA GLN A 7 50.64 12.93 -24.45
C GLN A 7 51.15 11.61 -25.04
N LYS A 8 50.50 11.14 -26.11
CA LYS A 8 50.90 9.95 -26.86
C LYS A 8 50.72 10.21 -28.36
N ASN A 9 51.57 9.61 -29.19
CA ASN A 9 51.32 9.54 -30.62
C ASN A 9 50.49 8.30 -30.91
N LEU A 10 49.26 8.48 -31.38
CA LEU A 10 48.31 7.39 -31.62
C LEU A 10 47.67 7.53 -33.00
N THR A 11 47.24 6.40 -33.54
CA THR A 11 46.36 6.33 -34.70
C THR A 11 44.91 6.31 -34.22
N VAL A 12 44.12 7.25 -34.70
CA VAL A 12 42.71 7.43 -34.36
C VAL A 12 41.87 6.99 -35.55
N MET A 13 40.90 6.12 -35.29
CA MET A 13 39.90 5.68 -36.25
C MET A 13 38.51 6.14 -35.81
N PHE A 14 37.72 6.64 -36.76
CA PHE A 14 36.29 6.84 -36.61
C PHE A 14 35.52 5.91 -37.55
N THR A 15 34.42 5.34 -37.04
CA THR A 15 33.43 4.63 -37.86
C THR A 15 32.08 5.34 -37.77
N ASP A 16 31.26 5.27 -38.83
CA ASP A 16 29.91 5.86 -38.89
C ASP A 16 29.00 4.94 -39.72
N ILE A 17 27.77 4.67 -39.28
CA ILE A 17 26.81 3.87 -40.07
C ILE A 17 26.17 4.77 -41.14
N SER A 18 26.35 4.40 -42.40
CA SER A 18 25.80 5.17 -43.52
C SER A 18 24.27 5.12 -43.53
N GLY A 19 23.63 6.30 -43.67
CA GLY A 19 22.18 6.41 -43.82
C GLY A 19 21.38 6.39 -42.50
N PHE A 20 22.05 6.27 -41.35
CA PHE A 20 21.43 6.18 -40.03
C PHE A 20 20.42 7.31 -39.75
N THR A 21 20.73 8.56 -40.13
CA THR A 21 19.85 9.72 -39.93
C THR A 21 18.65 9.82 -40.87
N LYS A 22 18.63 9.09 -42.00
CA LYS A 22 17.50 9.03 -42.94
C LYS A 22 16.56 7.84 -42.69
N HIS A 23 17.00 6.82 -41.94
CA HIS A 23 16.23 5.61 -41.65
C HIS A 23 15.49 5.64 -40.31
N THR A 24 15.78 6.62 -39.44
CA THR A 24 15.09 6.81 -38.14
C THR A 24 13.63 7.29 -38.26
N GLU A 25 13.18 7.72 -39.45
CA GLU A 25 11.80 8.18 -39.67
C GLU A 25 10.84 7.05 -40.09
N THR A 26 11.34 5.85 -40.45
CA THR A 26 10.54 4.76 -41.04
C THR A 26 10.71 3.39 -40.39
N ILE A 27 11.59 3.25 -39.38
CA ILE A 27 11.88 1.97 -38.70
C ILE A 27 11.53 2.06 -37.21
N SER A 28 10.94 1.00 -36.65
CA SER A 28 10.63 0.88 -35.22
C SER A 28 11.90 0.98 -34.35
N ARG A 29 11.78 1.52 -33.14
CA ARG A 29 12.89 1.69 -32.19
C ARG A 29 13.60 0.38 -31.87
N GLU A 30 12.87 -0.72 -31.81
CA GLU A 30 13.36 -2.07 -31.49
C GLU A 30 14.29 -2.59 -32.60
N ALA A 31 13.89 -2.43 -33.87
CA ALA A 31 14.72 -2.79 -35.02
C ALA A 31 15.96 -1.91 -35.16
N LEU A 32 15.91 -0.65 -34.72
CA LEU A 32 17.08 0.23 -34.65
C LEU A 32 18.09 -0.24 -33.59
N MET A 33 17.61 -0.65 -32.39
CA MET A 33 18.48 -1.19 -31.33
C MET A 33 19.11 -2.52 -31.74
N SER A 34 18.34 -3.44 -32.32
CA SER A 34 18.86 -4.73 -32.80
C SER A 34 19.97 -4.57 -33.86
N ARG A 35 19.90 -3.53 -34.71
CA ARG A 35 20.97 -3.21 -35.67
C ARG A 35 22.23 -2.70 -35.01
N LEU A 36 22.11 -1.86 -33.99
CA LEU A 36 23.27 -1.39 -33.22
C LEU A 36 23.92 -2.54 -32.45
N ASP A 37 23.12 -3.45 -31.88
CA ASP A 37 23.62 -4.64 -31.19
C ASP A 37 24.39 -5.54 -32.16
N THR A 38 23.81 -5.84 -33.33
CA THR A 38 24.49 -6.66 -34.35
C THR A 38 25.76 -5.99 -34.88
N HIS A 39 25.73 -4.68 -35.11
CA HIS A 39 26.91 -3.90 -35.49
C HIS A 39 28.03 -4.04 -34.44
N ASN A 40 27.70 -3.89 -33.16
CA ASN A 40 28.67 -4.00 -32.07
C ASN A 40 29.23 -5.43 -31.95
N GLU A 41 28.38 -6.44 -32.04
CA GLU A 41 28.76 -7.86 -31.99
C GLU A 41 29.75 -8.24 -33.09
N LEU A 42 29.55 -7.73 -34.32
CA LEU A 42 30.42 -8.04 -35.44
C LEU A 42 31.76 -7.31 -35.37
N LEU A 43 31.77 -6.04 -34.93
CA LEU A 43 32.97 -5.19 -35.06
C LEU A 43 33.87 -5.19 -33.83
N MET A 44 33.33 -5.30 -32.60
CA MET A 44 34.15 -5.27 -31.38
C MET A 44 35.23 -6.37 -31.32
N PRO A 45 34.97 -7.64 -31.71
CA PRO A 45 36.00 -8.67 -31.73
C PRO A 45 37.14 -8.35 -32.70
N ILE A 46 36.82 -7.71 -33.83
CA ILE A 46 37.80 -7.30 -34.84
C ILE A 46 38.70 -6.19 -34.27
N ILE A 47 38.10 -5.20 -33.61
CA ILE A 47 38.84 -4.11 -32.95
C ILE A 47 39.84 -4.68 -31.95
N ALA A 48 39.38 -5.60 -31.11
CA ALA A 48 40.23 -6.25 -30.11
C ALA A 48 41.35 -7.08 -30.76
N HIS A 49 41.06 -7.82 -31.83
CA HIS A 49 42.04 -8.63 -32.54
C HIS A 49 43.23 -7.81 -33.07
N PHE A 50 42.95 -6.61 -33.60
CA PHE A 50 43.97 -5.70 -34.11
C PHE A 50 44.54 -4.74 -33.04
N GLU A 51 44.35 -5.06 -31.76
CA GLU A 51 44.85 -4.28 -30.62
C GLU A 51 44.30 -2.85 -30.55
N GLY A 52 43.10 -2.64 -31.10
CA GLY A 52 42.38 -1.38 -31.01
C GLY A 52 41.72 -1.19 -29.65
N LYS A 53 41.69 0.07 -29.17
CA LYS A 53 41.03 0.48 -27.93
C LYS A 53 39.86 1.40 -28.25
N ILE A 54 38.65 0.97 -27.93
CA ILE A 54 37.44 1.79 -28.06
C ILE A 54 37.50 2.86 -26.95
N VAL A 55 37.58 4.13 -27.35
CA VAL A 55 37.60 5.25 -26.42
C VAL A 55 36.19 5.65 -26.04
N LYS A 56 35.29 5.74 -27.02
CA LYS A 56 33.86 6.00 -26.79
C LYS A 56 33.01 5.59 -27.99
N THR A 57 31.75 5.31 -27.69
CA THR A 57 30.68 5.11 -28.67
C THR A 57 29.84 6.39 -28.73
N ILE A 58 29.65 6.95 -29.92
CA ILE A 58 28.85 8.16 -30.15
C ILE A 58 27.67 7.76 -31.03
N GLY A 59 26.57 7.31 -30.40
CA GLY A 59 25.43 6.76 -31.15
C GLY A 59 25.82 5.48 -31.89
N ASP A 60 25.82 5.55 -33.21
CA ASP A 60 26.19 4.51 -34.17
C ASP A 60 27.66 4.55 -34.61
N ALA A 61 28.44 5.50 -34.08
CA ALA A 61 29.85 5.70 -34.41
C ALA A 61 30.80 5.17 -33.32
N PHE A 62 31.93 4.57 -33.71
CA PHE A 62 33.03 4.26 -32.79
C PHE A 62 34.17 5.28 -32.93
N LEU A 63 34.73 5.67 -31.79
CA LEU A 63 36.05 6.30 -31.69
C LEU A 63 37.05 5.28 -31.16
N ILE A 64 38.02 4.90 -31.98
CA ILE A 64 38.98 3.83 -31.69
C ILE A 64 40.40 4.40 -31.78
N THR A 65 41.29 3.95 -30.90
CA THR A 65 42.71 4.29 -30.93
C THR A 65 43.58 3.04 -31.10
N PHE A 66 44.67 3.17 -31.84
CA PHE A 66 45.66 2.14 -32.08
C PHE A 66 47.05 2.69 -31.86
N GLU A 67 47.96 1.87 -31.34
CA GLU A 67 49.39 2.20 -31.29
C GLU A 67 50.07 1.99 -32.66
N SER A 68 49.52 1.08 -33.48
CA SER A 68 50.02 0.77 -34.82
C SER A 68 49.09 1.33 -35.92
N PRO A 69 49.60 2.22 -36.80
CA PRO A 69 48.86 2.66 -37.99
C PRO A 69 48.52 1.52 -38.94
N THR A 70 49.38 0.51 -39.06
CA THR A 70 49.13 -0.68 -39.90
C THR A 70 47.96 -1.47 -39.37
N ASN A 71 47.89 -1.70 -38.05
CA ASN A 71 46.80 -2.45 -37.43
C ASN A 71 45.47 -1.70 -37.59
N ALA A 72 45.46 -0.37 -37.47
CA ALA A 72 44.26 0.42 -37.71
C ALA A 72 43.73 0.22 -39.13
N VAL A 73 44.62 0.25 -40.14
CA VAL A 73 44.21 0.07 -41.54
C VAL A 73 43.75 -1.38 -41.82
N GLN A 74 44.43 -2.39 -41.27
CA GLN A 74 44.02 -3.80 -41.37
C GLN A 74 42.69 -4.08 -40.67
N CYS A 75 42.48 -3.49 -39.49
CA CYS A 75 41.23 -3.54 -38.74
C CYS A 75 40.08 -3.01 -39.60
N GLY A 76 40.24 -1.81 -40.18
CA GLY A 76 39.24 -1.24 -41.08
C GLY A 76 38.93 -2.17 -42.26
N LEU A 77 39.96 -2.76 -42.88
CA LEU A 77 39.79 -3.71 -43.99
C LEU A 77 38.96 -4.92 -43.58
N PHE A 78 39.27 -5.50 -42.42
CA PHE A 78 38.60 -6.70 -41.94
C PHE A 78 37.16 -6.41 -41.48
N MET A 79 36.90 -5.23 -40.90
CA MET A 79 35.54 -4.76 -40.59
C MET A 79 34.67 -4.69 -41.85
N GLN A 80 35.17 -4.03 -42.90
CA GLN A 80 34.41 -3.90 -44.16
C GLN A 80 34.20 -5.26 -44.83
N HIS A 81 35.19 -6.15 -44.81
CA HIS A 81 35.03 -7.51 -45.33
C HIS A 81 33.99 -8.33 -44.56
N THR A 82 33.96 -8.20 -43.23
CA THR A 82 33.00 -8.91 -42.37
C THR A 82 31.58 -8.42 -42.62
N LEU A 83 31.39 -7.10 -42.71
CA LEU A 83 30.09 -6.50 -43.03
C LEU A 83 29.64 -6.82 -44.45
N LEU A 84 30.55 -6.85 -45.42
CA LEU A 84 30.25 -7.31 -46.79
C LEU A 84 29.66 -8.71 -46.76
N LYS A 85 30.29 -9.67 -46.06
CA LYS A 85 29.79 -11.04 -45.92
C LYS A 85 28.44 -11.11 -45.21
N TYR A 86 28.26 -10.33 -44.16
CA TYR A 86 26.99 -10.25 -43.43
C TYR A 86 25.86 -9.70 -44.30
N ASN A 87 26.14 -8.68 -45.12
CA ASN A 87 25.16 -8.03 -45.99
C ASN A 87 24.72 -8.89 -47.19
N LEU A 88 25.55 -9.84 -47.66
CA LEU A 88 25.26 -10.68 -48.84
C LEU A 88 23.92 -11.44 -48.75
N ASN A 89 23.49 -11.81 -47.54
CA ASN A 89 22.28 -12.60 -47.31
C ASN A 89 21.11 -11.77 -46.76
N LYS A 90 21.18 -10.43 -46.87
CA LYS A 90 20.18 -9.53 -46.26
C LYS A 90 19.56 -8.58 -47.29
N PRO A 91 18.26 -8.24 -47.12
CA PRO A 91 17.63 -7.22 -47.93
C PRO A 91 18.24 -5.85 -47.62
N GLU A 92 18.31 -4.96 -48.63
CA GLU A 92 18.96 -3.63 -48.55
C GLU A 92 18.62 -2.83 -47.28
N PRO A 93 17.37 -2.79 -46.79
CA PRO A 93 17.07 -2.05 -45.57
C PRO A 93 17.82 -2.58 -44.35
N GLU A 94 18.12 -3.88 -44.26
CA GLU A 94 18.78 -4.55 -43.13
C GLU A 94 20.31 -4.62 -43.22
N GLN A 95 20.87 -4.17 -44.34
CA GLN A 95 22.31 -4.14 -44.54
C GLN A 95 22.95 -3.06 -43.66
N ILE A 96 24.12 -3.36 -43.13
CA ILE A 96 24.91 -2.45 -42.29
C ILE A 96 26.10 -2.00 -43.12
N HIS A 97 26.08 -0.72 -43.52
CA HIS A 97 27.15 -0.09 -44.26
C HIS A 97 27.86 0.90 -43.34
N ILE A 98 29.19 0.83 -43.27
CA ILE A 98 29.97 1.77 -42.45
C ILE A 98 30.94 2.57 -43.31
N LYS A 99 31.27 3.76 -42.86
CA LYS A 99 32.44 4.51 -43.33
C LYS A 99 33.54 4.37 -42.29
N VAL A 100 34.79 4.28 -42.75
CA VAL A 100 35.95 4.23 -41.83
C VAL A 100 36.92 5.35 -42.19
N SER A 101 37.24 6.21 -41.23
CA SER A 101 38.26 7.25 -41.40
C SER A 101 39.40 7.09 -40.38
N ILE A 102 40.64 7.31 -40.80
CA ILE A 102 41.82 7.08 -39.96
C ILE A 102 42.80 8.26 -40.08
N ASN A 103 43.31 8.73 -38.95
CA ASN A 103 44.40 9.71 -38.90
C ASN A 103 45.41 9.35 -37.81
N SER A 104 46.65 9.85 -37.89
CA SER A 104 47.68 9.65 -36.86
C SER A 104 48.30 10.97 -36.44
N GLY A 105 48.64 11.07 -35.15
CA GLY A 105 49.40 12.20 -34.62
C GLY A 105 49.40 12.23 -33.10
N GLU A 106 49.97 13.29 -32.54
CA GLU A 106 50.01 13.49 -31.10
C GLU A 106 48.61 13.83 -30.54
N VAL A 107 48.21 13.08 -29.52
CA VAL A 107 46.95 13.24 -28.81
C VAL A 107 47.19 13.24 -27.31
N THR A 108 46.35 13.99 -26.60
CA THR A 108 46.27 13.99 -25.14
C THR A 108 45.26 12.94 -24.70
N VAL A 109 45.74 11.93 -23.99
CA VAL A 109 44.92 10.84 -23.43
C VAL A 109 44.61 11.15 -21.96
N THR A 110 43.35 11.00 -21.58
CA THR A 110 42.89 11.00 -20.18
C THR A 110 42.42 9.59 -19.80
N GLU A 111 41.96 9.40 -18.57
CA GLU A 111 41.38 8.13 -18.13
C GLU A 111 40.14 7.72 -18.93
N THR A 112 39.43 8.67 -19.55
CA THR A 112 38.11 8.43 -20.17
C THR A 112 37.97 8.95 -21.59
N ASP A 113 38.95 9.69 -22.14
CA ASP A 113 38.81 10.30 -23.47
C ASP A 113 40.16 10.60 -24.16
N VAL A 114 40.10 10.91 -25.45
CA VAL A 114 41.25 11.31 -26.28
C VAL A 114 40.96 12.64 -26.97
N PHE A 115 41.90 13.58 -26.87
CA PHE A 115 41.79 14.92 -27.44
C PHE A 115 42.98 15.25 -28.32
N GLY A 116 42.76 16.05 -29.37
CA GLY A 116 43.83 16.55 -30.22
C GLY A 116 43.36 16.81 -31.64
N ASP A 117 44.18 17.53 -32.40
CA ASP A 117 43.93 17.77 -33.82
C ASP A 117 43.73 16.46 -34.62
N PRO A 118 44.46 15.35 -34.34
CA PRO A 118 44.26 14.11 -35.07
C PRO A 118 42.84 13.54 -34.99
N VAL A 119 42.21 13.67 -33.81
CA VAL A 119 40.82 13.24 -33.55
C VAL A 119 39.84 14.09 -34.38
N ASN A 120 40.03 15.41 -34.39
CA ASN A 120 39.20 16.34 -35.14
C ASN A 120 39.31 16.12 -36.66
N VAL A 121 40.52 15.85 -37.15
CA VAL A 121 40.77 15.58 -38.57
C VAL A 121 40.13 14.25 -38.98
N ALA A 122 40.26 13.18 -38.19
CA ALA A 122 39.62 11.89 -38.47
C ALA A 122 38.08 12.03 -38.56
N ALA A 123 37.45 12.75 -37.63
CA ALA A 123 36.02 13.03 -37.66
C ALA A 123 35.57 13.85 -38.88
N LYS A 124 36.42 14.75 -39.40
CA LYS A 124 36.11 15.53 -40.62
C LYS A 124 36.29 14.70 -41.90
N ILE A 125 37.20 13.73 -41.89
CA ILE A 125 37.43 12.82 -43.02
C ILE A 125 36.30 11.81 -43.16
N GLU A 126 35.72 11.34 -42.07
CA GLU A 126 34.54 10.45 -42.09
C GLU A 126 33.46 11.00 -43.03
N LYS A 127 33.11 12.28 -42.88
CA LYS A 127 32.11 12.95 -43.74
C LYS A 127 32.46 13.01 -45.23
N ALA A 128 33.75 12.88 -45.56
CA ALA A 128 34.25 12.85 -46.93
C ALA A 128 34.49 11.43 -47.46
N THR A 129 34.27 10.41 -46.62
CA THR A 129 34.44 8.98 -46.90
C THR A 129 33.11 8.44 -47.43
N ASN A 130 33.17 7.67 -48.51
CA ASN A 130 31.98 7.00 -49.03
C ASN A 130 31.65 5.76 -48.19
N PRO A 131 30.38 5.31 -48.17
CA PRO A 131 30.01 4.05 -47.54
C PRO A 131 30.87 2.90 -48.07
N ASP A 132 31.19 1.94 -47.19
CA ASP A 132 32.01 0.75 -47.44
C ASP A 132 33.49 1.04 -47.83
N GLU A 133 33.92 2.31 -47.77
CA GLU A 133 35.30 2.69 -48.00
C GLU A 133 36.06 3.02 -46.69
N ILE A 134 37.39 2.93 -46.77
CA ILE A 134 38.32 3.25 -45.66
C ILE A 134 39.24 4.36 -46.13
N TYR A 135 39.08 5.57 -45.60
CA TYR A 135 39.93 6.72 -45.95
C TYR A 135 40.91 7.04 -44.84
N PHE A 136 42.12 7.42 -45.20
CA PHE A 136 43.15 7.78 -44.23
C PHE A 136 44.09 8.85 -44.76
N THR A 137 44.71 9.58 -43.84
CA THR A 137 45.59 10.71 -44.17
C THR A 137 46.96 10.27 -44.67
N GLU A 138 47.69 11.20 -45.29
CA GLU A 138 49.12 11.03 -45.62
C GLU A 138 49.97 10.64 -44.40
N ALA A 139 49.63 11.13 -43.20
CA ALA A 139 50.35 10.77 -41.97
C ALA A 139 50.25 9.25 -41.68
N VAL A 140 49.06 8.66 -41.82
CA VAL A 140 48.86 7.21 -41.68
C VAL A 140 49.59 6.47 -42.81
N PHE A 141 49.44 6.95 -44.05
CA PHE A 141 50.09 6.35 -45.23
C PHE A 141 51.61 6.27 -45.10
N LEU A 142 52.25 7.30 -44.55
CA LEU A 142 53.69 7.34 -44.37
C LEU A 142 54.17 6.48 -43.19
N ALA A 143 53.35 6.32 -42.15
CA ALA A 143 53.72 5.60 -40.93
C ALA A 143 53.38 4.09 -40.96
N MET A 144 52.43 3.67 -41.81
CA MET A 144 52.04 2.26 -41.92
C MET A 144 53.03 1.42 -42.76
N ASN A 145 52.97 0.10 -42.59
CA ASN A 145 53.63 -0.84 -43.50
C ASN A 145 52.81 -1.02 -44.79
N LYS A 146 53.20 -0.30 -45.84
CA LYS A 146 52.54 -0.30 -47.17
C LYS A 146 52.54 -1.66 -47.88
N SER A 147 53.41 -2.59 -47.45
CA SER A 147 53.46 -3.94 -48.01
C SER A 147 52.37 -4.86 -47.48
N GLU A 148 51.65 -4.47 -46.42
CA GLU A 148 50.68 -5.33 -45.76
C GLU A 148 49.23 -5.06 -46.16
N VAL A 149 48.94 -3.91 -46.76
CA VAL A 149 47.58 -3.54 -47.19
C VAL A 149 47.65 -2.87 -48.57
N PRO A 150 46.76 -3.21 -49.52
CA PRO A 150 46.69 -2.51 -50.79
C PRO A 150 46.04 -1.13 -50.63
N THR A 151 46.68 -0.08 -51.16
CA THR A 151 46.25 1.31 -50.96
C THR A 151 46.34 2.13 -52.25
N SER A 152 45.46 3.12 -52.42
CA SER A 152 45.46 4.06 -53.55
C SER A 152 45.24 5.50 -53.09
N PHE A 153 45.81 6.48 -53.80
CA PHE A 153 45.50 7.90 -53.57
C PHE A 153 44.09 8.25 -54.04
N VAL A 154 43.36 9.06 -53.25
CA VAL A 154 42.00 9.50 -53.56
C VAL A 154 42.00 10.93 -54.08
N LYS A 155 42.33 11.88 -53.22
CA LYS A 155 42.28 13.33 -53.51
C LYS A 155 43.00 14.12 -52.43
N THR A 156 43.24 15.40 -52.71
CA THR A 156 43.56 16.39 -51.68
C THR A 156 42.26 16.96 -51.10
N PHE A 157 42.19 17.07 -49.78
CA PHE A 157 41.03 17.48 -49.02
C PHE A 157 41.41 18.61 -48.06
N ARG A 158 40.68 19.73 -48.11
CA ARG A 158 40.79 20.82 -47.11
C ARG A 158 39.58 20.74 -46.17
N PRO A 159 39.76 20.36 -44.89
CA PRO A 159 38.67 20.34 -43.92
C PRO A 159 38.16 21.76 -43.66
N LYS A 160 36.83 22.01 -43.57
CA LYS A 160 36.30 23.36 -43.30
C LYS A 160 36.84 23.94 -41.97
N GLY A 161 37.35 25.18 -42.01
CA GLY A 161 37.91 25.95 -40.87
C GLY A 161 38.90 27.03 -41.35
N THR A 162 38.98 28.16 -40.64
CA THR A 162 39.67 29.39 -41.07
C THR A 162 41.18 29.23 -41.30
N ASP A 163 41.83 28.24 -40.67
CA ASP A 163 43.28 27.97 -40.75
C ASP A 163 43.61 26.53 -41.23
N SER A 164 42.77 25.93 -42.08
CA SER A 164 42.91 24.53 -42.51
C SER A 164 43.91 24.32 -43.65
N SER A 165 44.91 23.47 -43.43
CA SER A 165 45.84 23.02 -44.47
C SER A 165 45.21 21.95 -45.37
N GLU A 166 45.75 21.81 -46.57
CA GLU A 166 45.38 20.74 -47.50
C GLU A 166 45.99 19.41 -47.05
N ILE A 167 45.17 18.35 -46.98
CA ILE A 167 45.58 17.02 -46.54
C ILE A 167 45.33 16.03 -47.68
N LYS A 168 46.32 15.21 -48.02
CA LYS A 168 46.12 14.12 -48.99
C LYS A 168 45.41 12.94 -48.32
N LEU A 169 44.38 12.42 -49.00
CA LEU A 169 43.65 11.25 -48.58
C LEU A 169 43.99 10.05 -49.46
N TYR A 170 44.16 8.92 -48.81
CA TYR A 170 44.36 7.61 -49.39
C TYR A 170 43.20 6.71 -48.99
N LYS A 171 42.99 5.64 -49.75
CA LYS A 171 42.02 4.60 -49.41
C LYS A 171 42.62 3.21 -49.52
N VAL A 172 42.03 2.26 -48.80
CA VAL A 172 42.30 0.84 -48.99
C VAL A 172 41.62 0.36 -50.26
N ALA A 173 42.33 -0.42 -51.09
CA ALA A 173 41.74 -1.03 -52.28
C ALA A 173 41.11 -2.39 -51.90
N MET A 174 39.79 -2.50 -52.07
CA MET A 174 39.03 -3.73 -51.80
C MET A 174 39.13 -4.71 -52.98
N ASP A 175 40.34 -5.21 -53.25
CA ASP A 175 40.60 -6.15 -54.34
C ASP A 175 40.87 -7.56 -53.79
N GLU A 176 39.88 -8.45 -53.94
CA GLU A 176 39.98 -9.84 -53.49
C GLU A 176 41.06 -10.66 -54.22
N THR A 177 41.58 -10.15 -55.33
CA THR A 177 42.67 -10.80 -56.08
C THR A 177 44.06 -10.42 -55.55
N ASP A 178 44.19 -9.34 -54.76
CA ASP A 178 45.46 -8.89 -54.19
C ASP A 178 45.92 -9.80 -53.04
N GLU A 179 47.17 -10.28 -53.11
CA GLU A 179 47.72 -11.19 -52.10
C GLU A 179 47.81 -10.57 -50.70
N ARG A 180 47.95 -9.25 -50.61
CA ARG A 180 47.94 -8.53 -49.32
C ARG A 180 46.55 -8.53 -48.72
N TYR A 181 45.51 -8.32 -49.54
CA TYR A 181 44.12 -8.44 -49.11
C TYR A 181 43.83 -9.84 -48.58
N LYS A 182 44.15 -10.88 -49.37
CA LYS A 182 43.95 -12.29 -48.97
C LYS A 182 44.68 -12.63 -47.68
N LYS A 183 45.92 -12.14 -47.51
CA LYS A 183 46.72 -12.36 -46.31
C LYS A 183 46.08 -11.74 -45.07
N VAL A 184 45.54 -10.53 -45.16
CA VAL A 184 44.81 -9.90 -44.04
C VAL A 184 43.56 -10.68 -43.70
N ILE A 185 42.81 -11.19 -44.69
CA ILE A 185 41.61 -12.02 -44.42
C ILE A 185 41.98 -13.41 -43.86
N ALA A 186 43.08 -14.01 -44.31
CA ALA A 186 43.52 -15.34 -43.90
C ALA A 186 44.24 -15.36 -42.54
N ALA A 187 44.95 -14.28 -42.18
CA ALA A 187 45.64 -14.15 -40.89
C ALA A 187 44.68 -14.17 -39.69
N THR A 188 43.40 -13.92 -39.93
CA THR A 188 42.29 -13.89 -38.95
C THR A 188 41.39 -15.12 -39.02
N HIS A 189 41.81 -16.21 -39.68
CA HIS A 189 41.19 -17.52 -39.40
C HIS A 189 41.60 -17.91 -37.98
N ILE A 190 40.68 -17.72 -37.03
CA ILE A 190 40.93 -17.98 -35.62
C ILE A 190 41.20 -19.47 -35.43
N ASP A 191 42.49 -19.83 -35.37
CA ASP A 191 42.95 -21.18 -35.09
C ASP A 191 42.68 -21.50 -33.61
N LYS A 192 41.62 -22.27 -33.37
CA LYS A 192 41.13 -22.65 -32.04
C LYS A 192 42.20 -23.35 -31.20
N GLU A 193 43.13 -24.10 -31.81
CA GLU A 193 44.17 -24.85 -31.08
C GLU A 193 45.35 -23.96 -30.66
N LYS A 194 45.69 -22.95 -31.48
CA LYS A 194 46.67 -21.93 -31.11
C LYS A 194 46.16 -21.02 -29.99
N MET A 195 44.87 -20.67 -29.99
CA MET A 195 44.23 -19.93 -28.91
C MET A 195 44.18 -20.73 -27.61
N LYS A 196 43.88 -22.03 -27.67
CA LYS A 196 43.96 -22.95 -26.52
C LYS A 196 45.34 -22.95 -25.88
N THR A 197 46.38 -23.02 -26.71
CA THR A 197 47.78 -22.99 -26.27
C THR A 197 48.14 -21.66 -25.63
N ARG A 198 47.69 -20.54 -26.22
CA ARG A 198 47.93 -19.19 -25.69
C ARG A 198 47.18 -18.90 -24.39
N VAL A 199 45.95 -19.41 -24.27
CA VAL A 199 45.14 -19.34 -23.04
C VAL A 199 45.75 -20.19 -21.93
N LEU A 200 46.28 -21.37 -22.25
CA LEU A 200 47.01 -22.20 -21.28
C LEU A 200 48.32 -21.53 -20.83
N GLU A 201 49.06 -20.92 -21.76
CA GLU A 201 50.27 -20.13 -21.45
C GLU A 201 49.96 -18.93 -20.56
N LEU A 202 48.90 -18.17 -20.87
CA LEU A 202 48.48 -17.00 -20.11
C LEU A 202 47.89 -17.39 -18.75
N SER A 203 47.18 -18.52 -18.65
CA SER A 203 46.68 -19.05 -17.38
C SER A 203 47.84 -19.50 -16.48
N ASN A 204 48.84 -20.19 -17.04
CA ASN A 204 50.04 -20.59 -16.31
C ASN A 204 50.89 -19.36 -15.91
N LEU A 205 50.97 -18.33 -16.77
CA LEU A 205 51.66 -17.09 -16.44
C LEU A 205 50.93 -16.31 -15.34
N ALA A 206 49.60 -16.28 -15.39
CA ALA A 206 48.75 -15.67 -14.37
C ALA A 206 48.82 -16.43 -13.04
N GLU A 207 48.86 -17.76 -13.06
CA GLU A 207 49.04 -18.61 -11.87
C GLU A 207 50.42 -18.37 -11.24
N LYS A 208 51.47 -18.23 -12.08
CA LYS A 208 52.83 -17.94 -11.61
C LYS A 208 52.98 -16.53 -11.04
N GLU A 209 52.32 -15.54 -11.65
CA GLU A 209 52.24 -14.17 -11.11
C GLU A 209 51.36 -14.11 -9.85
N PHE A 210 50.30 -14.92 -9.75
CA PHE A 210 49.44 -15.03 -8.56
C PHE A 210 50.20 -15.62 -7.37
N VAL A 211 50.96 -16.69 -7.55
CA VAL A 211 51.83 -17.28 -6.51
C VAL A 211 52.88 -16.27 -6.05
N ARG A 212 53.53 -15.57 -7.00
CA ARG A 212 54.48 -14.50 -6.68
C ARG A 212 53.83 -13.36 -5.89
N TYR A 213 52.60 -12.99 -6.23
CA TYR A 213 51.83 -11.98 -5.50
C TYR A 213 51.42 -12.44 -4.11
N GLN A 214 51.09 -13.73 -3.94
CA GLN A 214 50.77 -14.34 -2.65
C GLN A 214 51.97 -14.33 -1.71
N ASP A 215 53.15 -14.74 -2.19
CA ASP A 215 54.39 -14.69 -1.41
C ASP A 215 54.74 -13.25 -0.98
N THR A 216 54.48 -12.28 -1.87
CA THR A 216 54.71 -10.86 -1.59
C THR A 216 53.68 -10.29 -0.60
N LEU A 217 52.43 -10.76 -0.68
CA LEU A 217 51.34 -10.42 0.25
C LEU A 217 51.59 -11.00 1.64
N ASP A 218 52.04 -12.25 1.74
CA ASP A 218 52.37 -12.89 3.01
C ASP A 218 53.56 -12.17 3.69
N ALA A 219 54.59 -11.80 2.92
CA ALA A 219 55.70 -10.96 3.41
C ALA A 219 55.28 -9.53 3.83
N LEU A 220 54.29 -8.94 3.15
CA LEU A 220 53.72 -7.64 3.50
C LEU A 220 52.81 -7.70 4.74
N VAL A 221 52.05 -8.79 4.90
CA VAL A 221 51.17 -9.03 6.06
C VAL A 221 52.00 -9.32 7.32
N GLU A 222 53.12 -10.04 7.19
CA GLU A 222 54.08 -10.26 8.29
C GLU A 222 54.82 -8.97 8.70
N SER A 223 55.13 -8.08 7.76
CA SER A 223 55.92 -6.87 8.06
C SER A 223 55.12 -5.66 8.57
N GLN A 224 53.82 -5.54 8.26
CA GLN A 224 53.08 -4.28 8.42
C GLN A 224 51.72 -4.35 9.16
N GLY A 225 51.41 -5.41 9.92
CA GLY A 225 50.33 -5.40 10.93
C GLY A 225 48.97 -4.84 10.46
N LYS A 226 48.11 -5.73 9.91
CA LYS A 226 46.67 -5.58 9.60
C LYS A 226 46.05 -4.17 9.73
N SER A 227 46.33 -3.24 8.80
CA SER A 227 45.44 -2.11 8.48
C SER A 227 46.05 -1.21 7.38
N SER A 228 46.00 -1.61 6.12
CA SER A 228 46.18 -0.63 5.04
C SER A 228 45.25 -0.92 3.86
N ARG A 229 44.65 0.14 3.32
CA ARG A 229 43.83 0.15 2.09
C ARG A 229 44.49 -0.59 0.92
N GLY A 230 45.82 -0.75 0.93
CA GLY A 230 46.57 -1.50 -0.10
C GLY A 230 46.20 -2.98 -0.16
N VAL A 231 45.91 -3.63 0.98
CA VAL A 231 45.52 -5.05 1.01
C VAL A 231 44.12 -5.24 0.42
N VAL A 232 43.19 -4.33 0.71
CA VAL A 232 41.82 -4.36 0.17
C VAL A 232 41.83 -4.11 -1.34
N VAL A 233 42.64 -3.16 -1.82
CA VAL A 233 42.78 -2.89 -3.26
C VAL A 233 43.42 -4.07 -4.00
N ALA A 234 44.41 -4.73 -3.40
CA ALA A 234 45.05 -5.91 -4.00
C ALA A 234 44.08 -7.11 -4.10
N VAL A 235 43.27 -7.35 -3.07
CA VAL A 235 42.24 -8.41 -3.08
C VAL A 235 41.15 -8.13 -4.12
N ILE A 236 40.71 -6.87 -4.25
CA ILE A 236 39.72 -6.46 -5.27
C ILE A 236 40.30 -6.60 -6.69
N ALA A 237 41.57 -6.24 -6.89
CA ALA A 237 42.24 -6.39 -8.19
C ALA A 237 42.41 -7.87 -8.59
N ALA A 238 42.80 -8.73 -7.64
CA ALA A 238 42.89 -10.17 -7.87
C ALA A 238 41.52 -10.80 -8.17
N ALA A 239 40.46 -10.38 -7.46
CA ALA A 239 39.09 -10.83 -7.71
C ALA A 239 38.57 -10.37 -9.09
N LEU A 240 38.93 -9.16 -9.53
CA LEU A 240 38.60 -8.65 -10.87
C LEU A 240 39.34 -9.40 -11.98
N ILE A 241 40.63 -9.72 -11.79
CA ILE A 241 41.40 -10.50 -12.76
C ILE A 241 40.86 -11.93 -12.87
N LEU A 242 40.50 -12.56 -11.74
CA LEU A 242 39.87 -13.87 -11.73
C LEU A 242 38.48 -13.82 -12.39
N ALA A 243 37.68 -12.78 -12.13
CA ALA A 243 36.38 -12.58 -12.77
C ALA A 243 36.51 -12.39 -14.29
N VAL A 244 37.50 -11.62 -14.75
CA VAL A 244 37.78 -11.45 -16.19
C VAL A 244 38.27 -12.75 -16.81
N ALA A 245 39.13 -13.51 -16.14
CA ALA A 245 39.58 -14.83 -16.61
C ALA A 245 38.43 -15.84 -16.70
N VAL A 246 37.50 -15.82 -15.73
CA VAL A 246 36.29 -16.66 -15.74
C VAL A 246 35.31 -16.23 -16.84
N ILE A 247 35.14 -14.92 -17.07
CA ILE A 247 34.29 -14.39 -18.15
C ILE A 247 34.88 -14.72 -19.53
N VAL A 248 36.21 -14.61 -19.68
CA VAL A 248 36.92 -14.99 -20.92
C VAL A 248 36.90 -16.50 -21.11
N ALA A 249 37.06 -17.31 -20.06
CA ALA A 249 36.87 -18.75 -20.13
C ALA A 249 35.43 -19.10 -20.54
N PHE A 250 34.43 -18.46 -19.93
CA PHE A 250 33.01 -18.68 -20.26
C PHE A 250 32.66 -18.28 -21.70
N ALA A 251 33.26 -17.20 -22.21
CA ALA A 251 33.12 -16.77 -23.60
C ALA A 251 33.88 -17.68 -24.61
N VAL A 252 34.96 -18.34 -24.18
CA VAL A 252 35.73 -19.28 -25.01
C VAL A 252 35.13 -20.69 -24.99
N PHE A 253 34.54 -21.13 -23.87
CA PHE A 253 33.88 -22.43 -23.74
C PHE A 253 32.49 -22.49 -24.42
N SER A 254 31.84 -21.34 -24.67
CA SER A 254 30.52 -21.28 -25.33
C SER A 254 30.55 -21.27 -26.87
N GLY A 255 31.75 -21.30 -27.49
CA GLY A 255 31.94 -21.27 -28.95
C GLY A 255 32.35 -22.62 -29.57
N GLY A 256 31.50 -23.64 -29.41
CA GLY A 256 31.64 -24.96 -30.06
C GLY A 256 31.47 -24.89 -31.59
N GLY A 257 32.19 -25.75 -32.32
CA GLY A 257 31.95 -25.99 -33.74
C GLY A 257 31.31 -27.37 -33.92
N ASP A 258 30.17 -27.36 -34.62
CA ASP A 258 29.37 -28.43 -35.23
C ASP A 258 29.50 -29.84 -34.66
N LYS A 259 28.83 -30.05 -33.52
CA LYS A 259 28.08 -31.29 -33.30
C LYS A 259 26.63 -31.09 -33.77
N PRO A 260 25.90 -32.16 -34.16
CA PRO A 260 24.48 -32.07 -34.53
C PRO A 260 23.60 -31.30 -33.51
N GLY A 261 23.97 -31.31 -32.23
CA GLY A 261 23.32 -30.54 -31.15
C GLY A 261 23.61 -29.03 -31.13
N ASP A 262 24.74 -28.57 -31.69
CA ASP A 262 25.07 -27.13 -31.76
C ASP A 262 24.26 -26.45 -32.88
N GLN A 263 24.11 -27.14 -34.01
CA GLN A 263 23.21 -26.74 -35.10
C GLN A 263 21.76 -26.69 -34.59
N LEU A 264 21.35 -27.68 -33.78
CA LEU A 264 20.01 -27.71 -33.16
C LEU A 264 19.78 -26.48 -32.27
N ALA A 265 20.73 -26.12 -31.41
CA ALA A 265 20.61 -24.96 -30.53
C ALA A 265 20.50 -23.65 -31.34
N SER A 266 21.28 -23.51 -32.41
CA SER A 266 21.20 -22.37 -33.33
C SER A 266 19.84 -22.32 -34.04
N ASP A 267 19.36 -23.44 -34.58
CA ASP A 267 18.05 -23.55 -35.23
C ASP A 267 16.92 -23.17 -34.26
N VAL A 268 16.96 -23.70 -33.03
CA VAL A 268 15.98 -23.40 -31.97
C VAL A 268 15.96 -21.91 -31.66
N ARG A 269 17.11 -21.28 -31.44
CA ARG A 269 17.19 -19.84 -31.16
C ARG A 269 16.70 -19.00 -32.34
N ALA A 270 16.97 -19.40 -33.58
CA ALA A 270 16.44 -18.74 -34.76
C ALA A 270 14.90 -18.85 -34.83
N TYR A 271 14.35 -20.02 -34.56
CA TYR A 271 12.89 -20.21 -34.48
C TYR A 271 12.27 -19.35 -33.37
N LEU A 272 12.87 -19.31 -32.18
CA LEU A 272 12.39 -18.47 -31.08
C LEU A 272 12.45 -16.97 -31.43
N ALA A 273 13.55 -16.49 -32.01
CA ALA A 273 13.70 -15.10 -32.45
C ALA A 273 12.67 -14.71 -33.53
N SER A 274 12.24 -15.67 -34.35
CA SER A 274 11.18 -15.49 -35.35
C SER A 274 9.75 -15.67 -34.81
N GLY A 275 9.58 -15.86 -33.50
CA GLY A 275 8.26 -16.04 -32.87
C GLY A 275 7.60 -17.39 -33.15
N LYS A 276 8.39 -18.43 -33.45
CA LYS A 276 7.92 -19.77 -33.84
C LYS A 276 8.34 -20.87 -32.85
N PRO A 277 7.98 -20.79 -31.56
CA PRO A 277 8.40 -21.77 -30.56
C PRO A 277 7.88 -23.19 -30.82
N GLY A 278 6.71 -23.35 -31.46
CA GLY A 278 6.20 -24.67 -31.85
C GLY A 278 7.06 -25.36 -32.92
N GLU A 279 7.62 -24.59 -33.87
CA GLU A 279 8.58 -25.12 -34.85
C GLU A 279 9.92 -25.47 -34.17
N ALA A 280 10.36 -24.66 -33.20
CA ALA A 280 11.53 -24.94 -32.37
C ALA A 280 11.37 -26.25 -31.57
N ARG A 281 10.21 -26.44 -30.92
CA ARG A 281 9.90 -27.67 -30.17
C ARG A 281 9.89 -28.90 -31.08
N THR A 282 9.19 -28.82 -32.21
CA THR A 282 9.14 -29.90 -33.20
C THR A 282 10.55 -30.28 -33.68
N ARG A 283 11.42 -29.28 -33.87
CA ARG A 283 12.82 -29.49 -34.27
C ARG A 283 13.62 -30.26 -33.20
N VAL A 284 13.44 -29.93 -31.92
CA VAL A 284 14.09 -30.64 -30.80
C VAL A 284 13.53 -32.04 -30.62
N GLU A 285 12.20 -32.23 -30.70
CA GLU A 285 11.55 -33.54 -30.58
C GLU A 285 11.98 -34.50 -31.70
N ASN A 286 12.08 -34.02 -32.94
CA ASN A 286 12.62 -34.81 -34.06
C ASN A 286 14.08 -35.21 -33.82
N TYR A 287 14.90 -34.28 -33.31
CA TYR A 287 16.29 -34.58 -32.97
C TYR A 287 16.40 -35.64 -31.85
N ILE A 288 15.57 -35.54 -30.81
CA ILE A 288 15.48 -36.54 -29.72
C ILE A 288 15.07 -37.91 -30.29
N GLY A 289 14.12 -37.95 -31.23
CA GLY A 289 13.68 -39.18 -31.88
C GLY A 289 14.79 -39.87 -32.69
N GLU A 290 15.70 -39.09 -33.28
CA GLU A 290 16.81 -39.60 -34.09
C GLU A 290 18.07 -39.93 -33.28
N HIS A 291 18.37 -39.17 -32.21
CA HIS A 291 19.65 -39.20 -31.51
C HIS A 291 19.56 -39.52 -30.00
N GLY A 292 18.35 -39.62 -29.44
CA GLY A 292 18.11 -39.78 -28.00
C GLY A 292 18.10 -38.45 -27.23
N ALA A 293 17.47 -38.45 -26.05
CA ALA A 293 17.45 -37.29 -25.16
C ALA A 293 18.74 -37.17 -24.35
N ASP A 294 19.21 -35.94 -24.19
CA ASP A 294 20.41 -35.56 -23.42
C ASP A 294 20.20 -34.24 -22.65
N ASP A 295 21.21 -33.81 -21.89
CA ASP A 295 21.13 -32.60 -21.07
C ASP A 295 20.95 -31.33 -21.94
N ASN A 296 21.49 -31.33 -23.16
CA ASN A 296 21.39 -30.20 -24.08
C ASN A 296 19.99 -30.04 -24.64
N THR A 297 19.37 -31.12 -25.10
CA THR A 297 17.97 -31.14 -25.57
C THR A 297 17.00 -30.80 -24.44
N THR A 298 17.27 -31.25 -23.21
CA THR A 298 16.51 -30.86 -22.02
C THR A 298 16.63 -29.36 -21.74
N THR A 299 17.83 -28.80 -21.85
CA THR A 299 18.08 -27.36 -21.69
C THR A 299 17.34 -26.55 -22.76
N LEU A 300 17.40 -26.97 -24.02
CA LEU A 300 16.70 -26.30 -25.13
C LEU A 300 15.18 -26.36 -24.99
N LEU A 301 14.62 -27.50 -24.55
CA LEU A 301 13.18 -27.59 -24.26
C LEU A 301 12.76 -26.65 -23.12
N ASN A 302 13.60 -26.47 -22.10
CA ASN A 302 13.36 -25.49 -21.04
C ASN A 302 13.45 -24.05 -21.57
N GLU A 303 14.45 -23.72 -22.40
CA GLU A 303 14.55 -22.40 -23.06
C GLU A 303 13.31 -22.10 -23.92
N ILE A 304 12.85 -23.08 -24.71
CA ILE A 304 11.63 -22.95 -25.51
C ILE A 304 10.42 -22.73 -24.62
N ARG A 305 10.28 -23.53 -23.55
CA ARG A 305 9.18 -23.38 -22.59
C ARG A 305 9.19 -22.00 -21.93
N ASP A 306 10.36 -21.50 -21.52
CA ASP A 306 10.47 -20.19 -20.88
C ASP A 306 10.11 -19.06 -21.86
N HIS A 307 10.47 -19.18 -23.13
CA HIS A 307 10.06 -18.23 -24.17
C HIS A 307 8.56 -18.29 -24.49
N GLU A 308 7.98 -19.49 -24.55
CA GLU A 308 6.54 -19.69 -24.70
C GLU A 308 5.76 -19.07 -23.53
N VAL A 309 6.20 -19.35 -22.29
CA VAL A 309 5.62 -18.76 -21.08
C VAL A 309 5.77 -17.24 -21.08
N GLY A 310 6.93 -16.70 -21.45
CA GLY A 310 7.16 -15.27 -21.58
C GLY A 310 6.20 -14.61 -22.58
N SER A 311 5.95 -15.26 -23.72
CA SER A 311 5.00 -14.79 -24.74
C SER A 311 3.55 -14.80 -24.23
N VAL A 312 3.17 -15.84 -23.49
CA VAL A 312 1.85 -15.95 -22.83
C VAL A 312 1.67 -14.83 -21.79
N ILE A 313 2.68 -14.56 -20.96
CA ILE A 313 2.64 -13.48 -19.97
C ILE A 313 2.53 -12.12 -20.64
N ALA A 314 3.32 -11.85 -21.68
CA ALA A 314 3.28 -10.58 -22.40
C ALA A 314 1.88 -10.30 -23.00
N LYS A 315 1.26 -11.34 -23.58
CA LYS A 315 -0.10 -11.25 -24.11
C LYS A 315 -1.16 -11.09 -23.01
N ALA A 316 -1.00 -11.76 -21.87
CA ALA A 316 -1.86 -11.56 -20.71
C ALA A 316 -1.76 -10.12 -20.17
N ASP A 317 -0.55 -9.55 -20.14
CA ASP A 317 -0.34 -8.16 -19.73
C ASP A 317 -0.94 -7.15 -20.71
N GLU A 318 -0.90 -7.45 -22.01
CA GLU A 318 -1.60 -6.67 -23.04
C GLU A 318 -3.12 -6.67 -22.80
N PHE A 319 -3.70 -7.85 -22.51
CA PHE A 319 -5.11 -7.95 -22.15
C PHE A 319 -5.45 -7.19 -20.87
N ILE A 320 -4.60 -7.21 -19.85
CA ILE A 320 -4.80 -6.40 -18.63
C ILE A 320 -4.78 -4.91 -18.98
N ALA A 321 -3.82 -4.46 -19.79
CA ALA A 321 -3.69 -3.07 -20.21
C ALA A 321 -4.89 -2.61 -21.06
N SER A 322 -5.47 -3.50 -21.87
CA SER A 322 -6.68 -3.24 -22.67
C SER A 322 -7.99 -3.36 -21.88
N GLY A 323 -7.94 -3.76 -20.60
CA GLY A 323 -9.13 -3.89 -19.74
C GLY A 323 -9.87 -5.23 -19.88
N GLN A 324 -9.19 -6.27 -20.35
CA GLN A 324 -9.70 -7.62 -20.59
C GLN A 324 -9.09 -8.67 -19.64
N PRO A 325 -9.26 -8.56 -18.31
CA PRO A 325 -8.61 -9.46 -17.36
C PRO A 325 -9.06 -10.92 -17.46
N GLU A 326 -10.30 -11.19 -17.90
CA GLU A 326 -10.75 -12.57 -18.16
C GLU A 326 -9.98 -13.22 -19.32
N ASP A 327 -9.69 -12.45 -20.38
CA ASP A 327 -8.91 -12.94 -21.52
C ASP A 327 -7.46 -13.21 -21.09
N ALA A 328 -6.89 -12.35 -20.24
CA ALA A 328 -5.58 -12.57 -19.62
C ALA A 328 -5.54 -13.88 -18.82
N ARG A 329 -6.53 -14.10 -17.95
CA ARG A 329 -6.66 -15.31 -17.14
C ARG A 329 -6.81 -16.56 -18.02
N ASN A 330 -7.65 -16.48 -19.04
CA ASN A 330 -7.91 -17.57 -19.97
C ASN A 330 -6.68 -17.90 -20.82
N GLU A 331 -5.89 -16.91 -21.25
CA GLU A 331 -4.66 -17.12 -22.01
C GLU A 331 -3.64 -17.93 -21.19
N ILE A 332 -3.42 -17.57 -19.91
CA ILE A 332 -2.53 -18.30 -19.02
C ILE A 332 -3.04 -19.71 -18.76
N ARG A 333 -4.34 -19.87 -18.44
CA ARG A 333 -4.95 -21.19 -18.19
C ARG A 333 -4.88 -22.10 -19.41
N LYS A 334 -5.07 -21.55 -20.61
CA LYS A 334 -5.04 -22.30 -21.86
C LYS A 334 -3.66 -22.90 -22.12
N TYR A 335 -2.58 -22.18 -21.84
CA TYR A 335 -1.22 -22.67 -22.04
C TYR A 335 -0.85 -23.77 -21.04
N PHE A 336 -1.13 -23.57 -19.75
CA PHE A 336 -0.75 -24.54 -18.71
C PHE A 336 -1.71 -25.72 -18.58
N ALA A 337 -2.97 -25.61 -19.03
CA ALA A 337 -3.95 -26.71 -19.13
C ALA A 337 -4.09 -27.64 -17.88
N GLY A 338 -3.77 -27.14 -16.68
CA GLY A 338 -3.81 -27.91 -15.42
C GLY A 338 -2.44 -28.21 -14.80
N ASP A 339 -1.35 -27.94 -15.53
CA ASP A 339 0.02 -28.01 -15.02
C ASP A 339 0.33 -26.90 -14.01
N ALA A 340 1.35 -27.11 -13.19
CA ALA A 340 1.81 -26.12 -12.22
C ALA A 340 2.35 -24.87 -12.93
N LEU A 341 1.87 -23.69 -12.51
CA LEU A 341 2.35 -22.41 -13.00
C LEU A 341 3.81 -22.20 -12.60
N THR A 342 4.62 -21.66 -13.52
CA THR A 342 5.92 -21.09 -13.16
C THR A 342 5.72 -19.85 -12.28
N GLU A 343 6.75 -19.47 -11.50
CA GLU A 343 6.64 -18.28 -10.64
C GLU A 343 6.25 -17.01 -11.43
N PRO A 344 6.83 -16.70 -12.61
CA PRO A 344 6.40 -15.57 -13.42
C PRO A 344 4.94 -15.66 -13.89
N ALA A 345 4.50 -16.84 -14.33
CA ALA A 345 3.12 -17.05 -14.77
C ALA A 345 2.13 -16.94 -13.60
N SER A 346 2.51 -17.38 -12.41
CA SER A 346 1.72 -17.21 -11.19
C SER A 346 1.55 -15.74 -10.82
N LYS A 347 2.59 -14.90 -10.97
CA LYS A 347 2.49 -13.45 -10.75
C LYS A 347 1.60 -12.77 -11.80
N ALA A 348 1.67 -13.20 -13.06
CA ALA A 348 0.76 -12.71 -14.11
C ALA A 348 -0.70 -13.10 -13.85
N MET A 349 -0.95 -14.34 -13.43
CA MET A 349 -2.28 -14.80 -13.03
C MET A 349 -2.83 -13.98 -11.86
N ALA A 350 -2.01 -13.76 -10.82
CA ALA A 350 -2.40 -12.96 -9.66
C ALA A 350 -2.79 -11.52 -10.03
N ARG A 351 -2.14 -10.91 -11.03
CA ARG A 351 -2.53 -9.59 -11.55
C ARG A 351 -3.92 -9.60 -12.18
N ALA A 352 -4.23 -10.60 -13.01
CA ALA A 352 -5.55 -10.74 -13.62
C ALA A 352 -6.64 -10.99 -12.56
N ASP A 353 -6.37 -11.87 -11.59
CA ASP A 353 -7.31 -12.19 -10.51
C ASP A 353 -7.53 -10.99 -9.57
N ALA A 354 -6.48 -10.24 -9.21
CA ALA A 354 -6.61 -9.03 -8.40
C ALA A 354 -7.50 -7.98 -9.06
N TYR A 355 -7.39 -7.82 -10.39
CA TYR A 355 -8.27 -6.92 -11.15
C TYR A 355 -9.74 -7.40 -11.09
N LEU A 356 -10.01 -8.67 -11.37
CA LEU A 356 -11.38 -9.21 -11.32
C LEU A 356 -11.99 -9.09 -9.93
N ASN A 357 -11.23 -9.52 -8.91
CA ASN A 357 -11.68 -9.49 -7.52
C ASN A 357 -11.93 -8.06 -7.04
N ALA A 358 -11.11 -7.09 -7.44
CA ALA A 358 -11.31 -5.69 -7.05
C ALA A 358 -12.68 -5.15 -7.49
N ARG A 359 -13.16 -5.50 -8.71
CA ARG A 359 -14.51 -5.11 -9.17
C ARG A 359 -15.59 -5.63 -8.22
N GLU A 360 -15.52 -6.91 -7.87
CA GLU A 360 -16.49 -7.56 -6.99
C GLU A 360 -16.40 -7.02 -5.56
N GLN A 361 -15.19 -6.93 -5.01
CA GLN A 361 -14.92 -6.45 -3.66
C GLN A 361 -15.39 -5.01 -3.45
N ILE A 362 -15.14 -4.11 -4.41
CA ILE A 362 -15.64 -2.72 -4.36
C ILE A 362 -17.17 -2.68 -4.39
N SER A 363 -17.82 -3.56 -5.14
CA SER A 363 -19.29 -3.63 -5.19
C SER A 363 -19.92 -4.21 -3.91
N THR A 364 -19.18 -5.06 -3.19
CA THR A 364 -19.63 -5.78 -2.00
C THR A 364 -19.14 -5.16 -0.69
N GLY A 365 -18.49 -3.99 -0.74
CA GLY A 365 -18.04 -3.25 0.45
C GLY A 365 -16.70 -3.72 1.03
N LYS A 366 -15.93 -4.55 0.33
CA LYS A 366 -14.60 -5.03 0.73
C LYS A 366 -13.48 -4.15 0.14
N ALA A 367 -13.63 -2.83 0.29
CA ALA A 367 -12.76 -1.86 -0.39
C ALA A 367 -11.29 -1.97 0.01
N ARG A 368 -11.00 -2.27 1.29
CA ARG A 368 -9.63 -2.43 1.78
C ARG A 368 -8.93 -3.64 1.17
N GLU A 369 -9.62 -4.77 1.08
CA GLU A 369 -9.09 -5.96 0.40
C GLU A 369 -8.79 -5.66 -1.07
N ALA A 370 -9.65 -4.91 -1.74
CA ALA A 370 -9.44 -4.50 -3.14
C ALA A 370 -8.22 -3.58 -3.28
N ALA A 371 -8.07 -2.57 -2.41
CA ALA A 371 -6.94 -1.63 -2.45
C ALA A 371 -5.60 -2.35 -2.22
N ASP A 372 -5.55 -3.24 -1.23
CA ASP A 372 -4.36 -4.03 -0.90
C ASP A 372 -4.00 -4.99 -2.04
N ALA A 373 -4.99 -5.68 -2.61
CA ALA A 373 -4.79 -6.61 -3.73
C ALA A 373 -4.28 -5.89 -5.00
N LEU A 374 -4.87 -4.75 -5.34
CA LEU A 374 -4.42 -3.94 -6.48
C LEU A 374 -2.99 -3.44 -6.27
N THR A 375 -2.66 -2.98 -5.07
CA THR A 375 -1.31 -2.52 -4.72
C THR A 375 -0.28 -3.64 -4.78
N ALA A 376 -0.60 -4.82 -4.24
CA ALA A 376 0.27 -5.99 -4.34
C ALA A 376 0.49 -6.45 -5.80
N ALA A 377 -0.55 -6.37 -6.64
CA ALA A 377 -0.50 -6.79 -8.03
C ALA A 377 0.23 -5.81 -8.95
N PHE A 378 0.01 -4.51 -8.79
CA PHE A 378 0.46 -3.49 -9.75
C PHE A 378 1.43 -2.44 -9.16
N GLY A 379 1.73 -2.48 -7.86
CA GLY A 379 2.54 -1.44 -7.20
C GLY A 379 1.93 -0.05 -7.39
N ASP A 380 2.72 0.91 -7.88
CA ASP A 380 2.25 2.27 -8.22
C ASP A 380 1.76 2.39 -9.67
N THR A 381 1.86 1.31 -10.46
CA THR A 381 1.50 1.33 -11.88
C THR A 381 -0.01 1.19 -12.06
N ASN A 382 -0.49 1.82 -13.14
CA ASN A 382 -1.90 1.78 -13.55
C ASN A 382 -1.97 1.37 -15.01
N PRO A 383 -1.89 0.05 -15.31
CA PRO A 383 -1.73 -0.43 -16.68
C PRO A 383 -2.96 -0.17 -17.55
N SER A 384 -4.13 0.09 -16.96
CA SER A 384 -5.34 0.50 -17.67
C SER A 384 -6.03 1.69 -16.98
N LYS A 385 -6.87 2.42 -17.74
CA LYS A 385 -7.73 3.47 -17.17
C LYS A 385 -8.67 2.93 -16.11
N GLU A 386 -9.16 1.71 -16.30
CA GLU A 386 -10.09 1.09 -15.38
C GLU A 386 -9.43 0.66 -14.06
N ILE A 387 -8.21 0.13 -14.09
CA ILE A 387 -7.47 -0.16 -12.84
C ILE A 387 -7.24 1.13 -12.04
N ARG A 388 -6.92 2.24 -12.71
CA ARG A 388 -6.83 3.56 -12.06
C ARG A 388 -8.15 3.95 -11.40
N GLN A 389 -9.27 3.75 -12.10
CA GLN A 389 -10.60 4.03 -11.57
C GLN A 389 -10.95 3.13 -10.37
N LEU A 390 -10.66 1.82 -10.45
CA LEU A 390 -10.90 0.88 -9.35
C LEU A 390 -10.08 1.24 -8.10
N ARG A 391 -8.82 1.67 -8.27
CA ARG A 391 -8.02 2.18 -7.15
C ARG A 391 -8.66 3.41 -6.52
N GLN A 392 -8.99 4.41 -7.34
CA GLN A 392 -9.64 5.62 -6.86
C GLN A 392 -10.94 5.32 -6.10
N GLN A 393 -11.73 4.37 -6.60
CA GLN A 393 -12.96 3.89 -5.98
C GLN A 393 -12.72 3.15 -4.66
N ALA A 394 -11.74 2.25 -4.61
CA ALA A 394 -11.35 1.55 -3.39
C ALA A 394 -10.85 2.53 -2.32
N ASP A 395 -9.96 3.46 -2.69
CA ASP A 395 -9.39 4.46 -1.78
C ASP A 395 -10.47 5.41 -1.22
N ALA A 396 -11.42 5.82 -2.06
CA ALA A 396 -12.55 6.65 -1.64
C ALA A 396 -13.45 5.92 -0.63
N LEU A 397 -13.74 4.64 -0.85
CA LEU A 397 -14.51 3.82 0.09
C LEU A 397 -13.75 3.57 1.40
N VAL A 398 -12.45 3.29 1.35
CA VAL A 398 -11.60 3.15 2.55
C VAL A 398 -11.56 4.45 3.35
N THR A 399 -11.47 5.59 2.67
CA THR A 399 -11.51 6.91 3.33
C THR A 399 -12.86 7.14 3.99
N ALA A 400 -13.97 6.84 3.31
CA ALA A 400 -15.31 6.95 3.89
C ALA A 400 -15.50 6.02 5.09
N GLU A 401 -15.00 4.78 5.02
CA GLU A 401 -15.01 3.83 6.15
C GLU A 401 -14.24 4.38 7.35
N GLN A 402 -13.06 4.97 7.13
CA GLN A 402 -12.29 5.61 8.21
C GLN A 402 -13.04 6.78 8.84
N MET A 403 -13.64 7.66 8.02
CA MET A 403 -14.43 8.78 8.51
C MET A 403 -15.66 8.31 9.31
N MET A 404 -16.31 7.22 8.89
CA MET A 404 -17.45 6.66 9.62
C MET A 404 -17.11 6.12 11.01
N ASN A 405 -15.83 5.83 11.26
CA ASN A 405 -15.31 5.32 12.52
C ASN A 405 -14.78 6.42 13.47
N ASP A 406 -14.81 7.69 13.06
CA ASP A 406 -14.40 8.82 13.90
C ASP A 406 -15.39 10.01 13.80
N ASP A 407 -15.08 11.11 14.51
CA ASP A 407 -15.97 12.27 14.64
C ASP A 407 -16.15 13.05 13.32
N ARG A 408 -15.26 12.85 12.32
CA ARG A 408 -15.32 13.56 11.04
C ARG A 408 -16.59 13.27 10.25
N ARG A 409 -17.25 12.12 10.48
CA ARG A 409 -18.56 11.83 9.86
C ARG A 409 -19.63 12.87 10.20
N PHE A 410 -19.50 13.56 11.33
CA PHE A 410 -20.42 14.61 11.77
C PHE A 410 -19.88 16.02 11.51
N GLU A 411 -18.58 16.23 11.65
CA GLU A 411 -17.94 17.54 11.46
C GLU A 411 -17.83 17.90 9.98
N GLU A 412 -17.40 16.93 9.15
CA GLU A 412 -17.03 17.13 7.74
C GLU A 412 -17.74 16.14 6.78
N PRO A 413 -19.06 15.90 6.90
CA PRO A 413 -19.76 14.91 6.06
C PRO A 413 -19.67 15.21 4.56
N MET A 414 -19.54 16.48 4.17
CA MET A 414 -19.35 16.88 2.77
C MET A 414 -18.02 16.43 2.16
N LEU A 415 -16.98 16.22 2.97
CA LEU A 415 -15.72 15.65 2.47
C LEU A 415 -15.91 14.18 2.07
N MET A 416 -16.66 13.42 2.86
CA MET A 416 -17.00 12.03 2.56
C MET A 416 -17.85 11.95 1.28
N ILE A 417 -18.91 12.76 1.18
CA ILE A 417 -19.75 12.83 -0.03
C ILE A 417 -18.90 13.22 -1.24
N GLY A 418 -18.02 14.21 -1.10
CA GLY A 418 -17.12 14.68 -2.16
C GLY A 418 -16.15 13.61 -2.65
N ALA A 419 -15.55 12.84 -1.73
CA ALA A 419 -14.65 11.74 -2.07
C ALA A 419 -15.38 10.64 -2.85
N ILE A 420 -16.56 10.21 -2.37
CA ILE A 420 -17.35 9.17 -3.03
C ILE A 420 -17.88 9.66 -4.38
N SER A 421 -18.48 10.86 -4.44
CA SER A 421 -18.96 11.49 -5.66
C SER A 421 -17.85 11.65 -6.71
N GLY A 422 -16.64 12.06 -6.28
CA GLY A 422 -15.50 12.21 -7.17
C GLY A 422 -15.00 10.89 -7.77
N ALA A 423 -15.19 9.75 -7.10
CA ALA A 423 -14.74 8.45 -7.57
C ALA A 423 -15.82 7.63 -8.30
N PHE A 424 -17.09 7.80 -7.92
CA PHE A 424 -18.22 7.00 -8.43
C PHE A 424 -19.22 7.79 -9.27
N GLY A 425 -19.21 9.11 -9.20
CA GLY A 425 -20.25 9.97 -9.76
C GLY A 425 -21.48 10.10 -8.84
N ASP A 426 -22.23 11.19 -9.00
CA ASP A 426 -23.45 11.46 -8.23
C ASP A 426 -24.61 10.48 -8.58
N ASP A 427 -24.60 9.92 -9.79
CA ASP A 427 -25.57 8.93 -10.30
C ASP A 427 -25.07 7.49 -10.16
N THR A 428 -24.15 7.24 -9.23
CA THR A 428 -23.62 5.90 -8.95
C THR A 428 -24.72 4.88 -8.66
N LYS A 429 -24.50 3.63 -9.10
CA LYS A 429 -25.33 2.46 -8.78
C LYS A 429 -24.63 1.49 -7.83
N ASN A 430 -23.42 1.82 -7.38
CA ASN A 430 -22.66 0.99 -6.47
C ASN A 430 -23.31 1.05 -5.06
N PRO A 431 -23.76 -0.07 -4.48
CA PRO A 431 -24.46 -0.08 -3.19
C PRO A 431 -23.63 0.47 -2.02
N ALA A 432 -22.33 0.17 -1.99
CA ALA A 432 -21.43 0.66 -0.94
C ALA A 432 -21.26 2.18 -1.02
N ALA A 433 -21.06 2.71 -2.23
CA ALA A 433 -20.98 4.15 -2.46
C ALA A 433 -22.29 4.87 -2.08
N ILE A 434 -23.44 4.33 -2.47
CA ILE A 434 -24.76 4.86 -2.11
C ILE A 434 -24.90 4.92 -0.58
N THR A 435 -24.50 3.87 0.13
CA THR A 435 -24.59 3.82 1.60
C THR A 435 -23.83 4.98 2.25
N TYR A 436 -22.60 5.25 1.82
CA TYR A 436 -21.81 6.37 2.37
C TYR A 436 -22.36 7.74 1.96
N ILE A 437 -22.91 7.89 0.75
CA ILE A 437 -23.62 9.11 0.34
C ILE A 437 -24.84 9.32 1.24
N GLU A 438 -25.64 8.28 1.50
CA GLU A 438 -26.83 8.34 2.36
C GLU A 438 -26.49 8.79 3.78
N GLU A 439 -25.48 8.19 4.40
CA GLU A 439 -25.01 8.56 5.73
C GLU A 439 -24.42 9.98 5.76
N GLY A 440 -23.63 10.35 4.75
CA GLY A 440 -23.09 11.70 4.62
C GLY A 440 -24.20 12.75 4.51
N LEU A 441 -25.19 12.51 3.65
CA LEU A 441 -26.33 13.43 3.46
C LEU A 441 -27.17 13.55 4.73
N ALA A 442 -27.38 12.45 5.44
CA ALA A 442 -28.07 12.44 6.71
C ALA A 442 -27.34 13.33 7.74
N ASN A 443 -26.02 13.18 7.89
CA ASN A 443 -25.22 13.98 8.81
C ASN A 443 -25.13 15.46 8.40
N GLU A 444 -24.95 15.76 7.11
CA GLU A 444 -24.89 17.15 6.62
C GLU A 444 -26.23 17.86 6.85
N LEU A 445 -27.36 17.21 6.55
CA LEU A 445 -28.68 17.83 6.75
C LEU A 445 -29.05 17.95 8.23
N PHE A 446 -28.62 17.00 9.08
CA PHE A 446 -28.71 17.17 10.53
C PHE A 446 -27.92 18.41 10.98
N ARG A 447 -26.66 18.56 10.52
CA ARG A 447 -25.80 19.71 10.86
C ARG A 447 -26.41 21.02 10.37
N ALA A 448 -26.86 21.06 9.11
CA ALA A 448 -27.48 22.23 8.51
C ALA A 448 -28.77 22.64 9.25
N ALA A 449 -29.64 21.68 9.57
CA ALA A 449 -30.87 21.96 10.30
C ALA A 449 -30.60 22.45 11.72
N LYS A 450 -29.59 21.86 12.39
CA LYS A 450 -29.13 22.28 13.71
C LYS A 450 -28.59 23.72 13.73
N SER A 451 -27.87 24.12 12.69
CA SER A 451 -27.22 25.44 12.62
C SER A 451 -28.12 26.55 12.06
N ASN A 452 -28.90 26.23 11.02
CA ASN A 452 -29.61 27.20 10.18
C ASN A 452 -31.13 27.05 10.24
N GLY A 453 -31.64 26.06 10.98
CA GLY A 453 -33.06 25.75 11.08
C GLY A 453 -33.59 24.85 9.95
N TYR A 454 -34.79 24.30 10.19
CA TYR A 454 -35.44 23.32 9.32
C TYR A 454 -35.63 23.81 7.88
N GLU A 455 -36.14 25.04 7.70
CA GLU A 455 -36.51 25.56 6.37
C GLU A 455 -35.30 25.68 5.45
N SER A 456 -34.18 26.20 5.97
CA SER A 456 -32.93 26.32 5.21
C SER A 456 -32.40 24.93 4.82
N ALA A 457 -32.31 24.01 5.78
CA ALA A 457 -31.83 22.65 5.50
C ALA A 457 -32.76 21.89 4.54
N ASN A 458 -34.06 22.19 4.54
CA ASN A 458 -35.01 21.57 3.63
C ASN A 458 -34.79 22.01 2.17
N LEU A 459 -34.26 23.20 1.92
CA LEU A 459 -33.83 23.62 0.58
C LEU A 459 -32.62 22.81 0.11
N ASP A 460 -31.63 22.59 0.98
CA ASP A 460 -30.46 21.76 0.70
C ASP A 460 -30.87 20.31 0.43
N PHE A 461 -31.82 19.78 1.21
CA PHE A 461 -32.40 18.46 0.99
C PHE A 461 -32.98 18.30 -0.42
N GLU A 462 -33.79 19.25 -0.89
CA GLU A 462 -34.37 19.20 -2.23
C GLU A 462 -33.30 19.33 -3.33
N ALA A 463 -32.23 20.09 -3.09
CA ALA A 463 -31.08 20.16 -3.99
C ALA A 463 -30.34 18.82 -4.06
N TYR A 464 -30.05 18.19 -2.92
CA TYR A 464 -29.40 16.88 -2.86
C TYR A 464 -30.26 15.77 -3.46
N ARG A 465 -31.58 15.83 -3.26
CA ARG A 465 -32.52 14.88 -3.87
C ARG A 465 -32.48 14.89 -5.39
N LYS A 466 -32.25 16.06 -6.00
CA LYS A 466 -32.05 16.17 -7.45
C LYS A 466 -30.66 15.72 -7.88
N ARG A 467 -29.64 15.99 -7.06
CA ARG A 467 -28.24 15.66 -7.36
C ARG A 467 -27.97 14.15 -7.31
N PHE A 468 -28.53 13.43 -6.35
CA PHE A 468 -28.25 12.01 -6.10
C PHE A 468 -29.48 11.12 -6.42
N PRO A 469 -29.78 10.85 -7.70
CA PRO A 469 -31.03 10.20 -8.09
C PRO A 469 -31.18 8.74 -7.63
N ASN A 470 -30.08 8.06 -7.30
CA ASN A 470 -30.06 6.65 -6.87
C ASN A 470 -29.98 6.47 -5.34
N VAL A 471 -30.13 7.53 -4.57
CA VAL A 471 -30.36 7.41 -3.12
C VAL A 471 -31.81 6.96 -2.90
N PHE A 472 -32.02 5.98 -2.04
CA PHE A 472 -33.35 5.40 -1.78
C PHE A 472 -33.80 5.66 -0.34
N SER A 473 -32.87 5.85 0.58
CA SER A 473 -33.14 6.09 2.00
C SER A 473 -33.53 7.55 2.30
N TRP A 474 -34.23 8.24 1.38
CA TRP A 474 -34.64 9.63 1.59
C TRP A 474 -35.51 9.82 2.83
N ARG A 475 -36.34 8.84 3.19
CA ARG A 475 -37.13 8.91 4.43
C ARG A 475 -36.25 8.92 5.68
N TRP A 476 -35.11 8.22 5.65
CA TRP A 476 -34.10 8.25 6.71
C TRP A 476 -33.34 9.58 6.75
N ILE A 477 -32.99 10.13 5.59
CA ILE A 477 -32.32 11.43 5.50
C ILE A 477 -33.25 12.57 6.02
N VAL A 478 -34.54 12.52 5.66
CA VAL A 478 -35.55 13.44 6.22
C VAL A 478 -35.66 13.31 7.73
N LEU A 479 -35.52 12.10 8.27
CA LEU A 479 -35.50 11.91 9.72
C LEU A 479 -34.32 12.67 10.37
N HIS A 480 -33.13 12.62 9.78
CA HIS A 480 -31.95 13.34 10.27
C HIS A 480 -32.14 14.85 10.22
N LEU A 481 -32.71 15.36 9.14
CA LEU A 481 -33.09 16.76 9.01
C LEU A 481 -34.07 17.18 10.12
N LYS A 482 -35.09 16.36 10.39
CA LYS A 482 -36.06 16.60 11.48
C LYS A 482 -35.41 16.54 12.86
N MET A 483 -34.49 15.61 13.07
CA MET A 483 -33.69 15.46 14.28
C MET A 483 -32.81 16.70 14.53
N GLY A 484 -32.16 17.25 13.49
CA GLY A 484 -31.39 18.49 13.58
C GLY A 484 -32.27 19.70 13.90
N ALA A 485 -33.47 19.77 13.32
CA ALA A 485 -34.44 20.80 13.67
C ALA A 485 -34.95 20.67 15.11
N LEU A 486 -35.21 19.44 15.59
CA LEU A 486 -35.55 19.18 16.99
C LEU A 486 -34.45 19.72 17.94
N TRP A 487 -33.18 19.53 17.55
CA TRP A 487 -32.05 20.07 18.27
C TRP A 487 -32.04 21.60 18.32
N GLU A 488 -32.26 22.26 17.17
CA GLU A 488 -32.36 23.72 17.10
C GLU A 488 -33.50 24.24 17.99
N TYR A 489 -34.69 23.62 17.93
CA TYR A 489 -35.83 24.01 18.77
C TYR A 489 -35.52 23.94 20.28
N ARG A 490 -34.73 22.94 20.71
CA ARG A 490 -34.35 22.77 22.13
C ARG A 490 -33.19 23.66 22.57
N THR A 491 -32.19 23.88 21.72
CA THR A 491 -30.92 24.53 22.11
C THR A 491 -30.75 25.96 21.59
N GLY A 492 -31.52 26.36 20.58
CA GLY A 492 -31.45 27.63 19.90
C GLY A 492 -32.20 28.78 20.59
N SER A 493 -32.47 29.84 19.81
CA SER A 493 -33.03 31.14 20.27
C SER A 493 -34.40 31.06 20.97
N LEU A 494 -35.07 29.90 20.91
CA LEU A 494 -36.35 29.64 21.57
C LEU A 494 -36.24 29.26 23.05
N ARG A 495 -35.03 29.22 23.63
CA ARG A 495 -34.84 29.13 25.10
C ARG A 495 -35.68 30.14 25.88
N ASN A 496 -36.04 31.27 25.25
CA ASN A 496 -36.85 32.34 25.82
C ASN A 496 -38.38 32.22 25.58
N ARG A 497 -38.86 31.18 24.88
CA ARG A 497 -40.30 30.95 24.68
C ARG A 497 -40.69 29.54 25.09
N TRP A 498 -40.81 29.36 26.40
CA TRP A 498 -41.56 28.32 27.10
C TRP A 498 -41.17 26.88 26.73
N SER A 499 -40.66 26.15 27.72
CA SER A 499 -40.11 24.79 27.71
C SER A 499 -41.01 23.64 27.18
N HIS A 500 -42.09 23.92 26.45
CA HIS A 500 -43.10 22.96 26.02
C HIS A 500 -43.82 23.39 24.72
N SER A 501 -43.10 23.86 23.69
CA SER A 501 -43.77 24.20 22.43
C SER A 501 -44.37 22.95 21.77
N GLU A 502 -45.62 23.03 21.34
CA GLU A 502 -46.33 21.96 20.62
C GLU A 502 -45.51 21.46 19.43
N ALA A 503 -44.76 22.37 18.77
CA ALA A 503 -43.84 22.08 17.68
C ALA A 503 -42.72 21.08 18.04
N TYR A 504 -42.16 21.12 19.25
CA TYR A 504 -41.18 20.12 19.70
C TYR A 504 -41.84 18.74 19.79
N TRP A 505 -42.96 18.67 20.50
CA TRP A 505 -43.63 17.39 20.75
C TRP A 505 -44.24 16.79 19.49
N ASP A 506 -44.72 17.61 18.57
CA ASP A 506 -45.15 17.16 17.24
C ASP A 506 -43.99 16.55 16.46
N LYS A 507 -42.83 17.22 16.45
CA LYS A 507 -41.64 16.70 15.77
C LYS A 507 -41.11 15.43 16.44
N TYR A 508 -41.09 15.39 17.77
CA TYR A 508 -40.70 14.22 18.55
C TYR A 508 -41.60 13.02 18.22
N ARG A 509 -42.94 13.20 18.27
CA ARG A 509 -43.92 12.15 17.92
C ARG A 509 -43.77 11.69 16.48
N GLU A 510 -43.63 12.62 15.54
CA GLU A 510 -43.45 12.30 14.12
C GLU A 510 -42.19 11.44 13.88
N ILE A 511 -41.08 11.76 14.54
CA ILE A 511 -39.86 10.97 14.49
C ILE A 511 -40.09 9.60 15.12
N ARG A 512 -40.63 9.57 16.35
CA ARG A 512 -40.87 8.35 17.13
C ARG A 512 -41.76 7.36 16.38
N ASP A 513 -42.88 7.82 15.84
CA ASP A 513 -43.81 6.98 15.06
C ASP A 513 -43.14 6.40 13.82
N TYR A 514 -42.22 7.15 13.20
CA TYR A 514 -41.47 6.68 12.04
C TYR A 514 -40.44 5.60 12.37
N VAL A 515 -39.84 5.62 13.56
CA VAL A 515 -38.80 4.65 13.99
C VAL A 515 -39.33 3.54 14.91
N ALA A 516 -40.60 3.57 15.30
CA ALA A 516 -41.18 2.67 16.29
C ALA A 516 -41.00 1.18 15.98
N ASP A 517 -41.00 0.80 14.70
CA ASP A 517 -40.85 -0.57 14.21
C ASP A 517 -39.40 -0.93 13.79
N LYS A 518 -38.44 -0.03 14.03
CA LYS A 518 -37.05 -0.14 13.56
C LYS A 518 -36.08 -0.04 14.75
N PRO A 519 -35.75 -1.16 15.40
CA PRO A 519 -34.95 -1.17 16.65
C PRO A 519 -33.64 -0.38 16.54
N GLU A 520 -32.90 -0.58 15.45
CA GLU A 520 -31.65 0.14 15.13
C GLU A 520 -31.83 1.67 15.13
N LYS A 521 -32.89 2.13 14.47
CA LYS A 521 -33.17 3.55 14.25
C LYS A 521 -33.74 4.21 15.50
N LEU A 522 -34.52 3.44 16.25
CA LEU A 522 -35.01 3.80 17.58
C LEU A 522 -33.85 3.97 18.57
N TYR A 523 -32.86 3.09 18.52
CA TYR A 523 -31.64 3.19 19.32
C TYR A 523 -30.87 4.48 19.03
N GLN A 524 -30.65 4.78 17.75
CA GLN A 524 -29.99 6.01 17.30
C GLN A 524 -30.76 7.28 17.71
N PHE A 525 -32.10 7.25 17.64
CA PHE A 525 -32.94 8.36 18.11
C PHE A 525 -32.82 8.59 19.62
N GLY A 526 -32.83 7.53 20.42
CA GLY A 526 -32.60 7.61 21.87
C GLY A 526 -31.24 8.23 22.21
N SER A 527 -30.19 7.86 21.47
CA SER A 527 -28.85 8.45 21.66
C SER A 527 -28.81 9.94 21.34
N MET A 528 -29.52 10.39 20.32
CA MET A 528 -29.63 11.83 20.02
C MET A 528 -30.35 12.60 21.12
N GLN A 529 -31.46 12.06 21.65
CA GLN A 529 -32.17 12.66 22.78
C GLN A 529 -31.26 12.82 23.99
N PHE A 530 -30.40 11.83 24.23
CA PHE A 530 -29.44 11.96 25.30
C PHE A 530 -28.37 13.02 25.04
N MET A 531 -27.90 13.20 23.80
CA MET A 531 -26.99 14.31 23.49
C MET A 531 -27.63 15.69 23.74
N LEU A 532 -28.96 15.81 23.61
CA LEU A 532 -29.72 17.01 23.96
C LEU A 532 -29.83 17.24 25.48
N ALA A 533 -29.63 16.20 26.30
CA ALA A 533 -29.73 16.27 27.76
C ALA A 533 -28.89 17.37 28.39
N ARG A 534 -27.75 17.73 27.78
CA ARG A 534 -26.90 18.86 28.22
C ARG A 534 -27.64 20.19 28.29
N SER A 535 -28.80 20.29 27.65
CA SER A 535 -29.65 21.48 27.61
C SER A 535 -31.02 21.31 28.26
N ASP A 536 -31.49 20.07 28.49
CA ASP A 536 -32.84 19.75 29.01
C ASP A 536 -32.92 18.31 29.56
N TRP A 537 -33.28 18.17 30.84
CA TRP A 537 -33.38 16.88 31.53
C TRP A 537 -34.52 15.96 31.02
N GLN A 538 -35.58 16.50 30.42
CA GLN A 538 -36.68 15.67 29.89
C GLN A 538 -36.21 14.83 28.69
N ALA A 539 -35.28 15.37 27.89
CA ALA A 539 -34.71 14.65 26.75
C ALA A 539 -33.92 13.40 27.19
N THR A 540 -33.33 13.41 28.39
CA THR A 540 -32.72 12.23 29.00
C THR A 540 -33.73 11.10 29.19
N CYS A 541 -34.89 11.42 29.75
CA CYS A 541 -35.93 10.44 30.06
C CYS A 541 -36.53 9.86 28.77
N ASP A 542 -36.82 10.74 27.81
CA ASP A 542 -37.32 10.38 26.49
C ASP A 542 -36.32 9.45 25.78
N GLY A 543 -35.02 9.79 25.81
CA GLY A 543 -33.96 8.96 25.21
C GLY A 543 -33.82 7.58 25.85
N ALA A 544 -33.88 7.49 27.17
CA ALA A 544 -33.81 6.22 27.90
C ALA A 544 -34.99 5.30 27.58
N GLU A 545 -36.19 5.85 27.43
CA GLU A 545 -37.39 5.12 27.02
C GLU A 545 -37.24 4.55 25.60
N GLU A 546 -36.71 5.33 24.65
CA GLU A 546 -36.49 4.84 23.28
C GLU A 546 -35.40 3.76 23.23
N TRP A 547 -34.34 3.87 24.03
CA TRP A 547 -33.35 2.78 24.16
C TRP A 547 -33.93 1.51 24.76
N LYS A 548 -34.74 1.63 25.82
CA LYS A 548 -35.43 0.48 26.43
C LYS A 548 -36.25 -0.25 25.38
N ARG A 549 -37.07 0.47 24.63
CA ARG A 549 -37.88 -0.10 23.53
C ARG A 549 -37.03 -0.75 22.45
N ALA A 550 -35.92 -0.09 22.05
CA ALA A 550 -35.01 -0.63 21.05
C ALA A 550 -34.37 -1.95 21.50
N LEU A 551 -33.85 -2.00 22.72
CA LEU A 551 -33.22 -3.19 23.30
C LEU A 551 -34.23 -4.29 23.67
N GLU A 552 -35.48 -3.94 23.93
CA GLU A 552 -36.57 -4.91 24.10
C GLU A 552 -36.94 -5.57 22.78
N ALA A 553 -36.92 -4.81 21.68
CA ALA A 553 -37.17 -5.33 20.35
C ALA A 553 -35.98 -6.12 19.78
N ASP A 554 -34.74 -5.67 20.04
CA ASP A 554 -33.51 -6.35 19.62
C ASP A 554 -32.38 -6.18 20.66
N PRO A 555 -32.20 -7.16 21.58
CA PRO A 555 -31.13 -7.12 22.58
C PRO A 555 -29.71 -7.08 22.02
N SER A 556 -29.48 -7.55 20.78
CA SER A 556 -28.14 -7.59 20.16
C SER A 556 -27.57 -6.19 19.87
N LEU A 557 -28.43 -5.17 19.86
CA LEU A 557 -28.04 -3.77 19.68
C LEU A 557 -27.03 -3.30 20.73
N LYS A 558 -27.09 -3.85 21.95
CA LYS A 558 -26.13 -3.54 23.02
C LYS A 558 -24.68 -3.76 22.57
N ASP A 559 -24.43 -4.87 21.88
CA ASP A 559 -23.08 -5.26 21.46
C ASP A 559 -22.68 -4.63 20.12
N ARG A 560 -23.65 -4.40 19.22
CA ARG A 560 -23.41 -3.82 17.89
C ARG A 560 -23.11 -2.32 17.92
N HIS A 561 -23.66 -1.58 18.90
CA HIS A 561 -23.53 -0.12 18.99
C HIS A 561 -22.51 0.33 20.03
N GLU A 562 -21.40 -0.39 20.15
CA GLU A 562 -20.37 -0.07 21.12
C GLU A 562 -19.77 1.34 20.92
N GLN A 563 -19.73 1.87 19.68
CA GLN A 563 -19.24 3.23 19.39
C GLN A 563 -20.22 4.35 19.82
N LEU A 564 -21.53 4.13 19.69
CA LEU A 564 -22.53 5.03 20.29
C LEU A 564 -22.53 4.90 21.82
N ASN A 565 -22.26 3.70 22.33
CA ASN A 565 -21.89 3.49 23.73
C ASN A 565 -20.54 4.14 24.07
N ARG A 566 -19.66 4.44 23.09
CA ARG A 566 -18.42 5.21 23.26
C ARG A 566 -18.61 6.72 23.24
N CYS A 567 -19.68 7.30 22.73
CA CYS A 567 -20.01 8.68 23.13
C CYS A 567 -20.24 8.78 24.66
N TYR A 568 -20.45 7.62 25.30
CA TYR A 568 -20.60 7.40 26.73
C TYR A 568 -19.40 6.69 27.41
N ARG A 569 -18.46 6.05 26.68
CA ARG A 569 -17.33 5.29 27.27
C ARG A 569 -16.11 6.07 27.76
N PRO A 570 -15.71 7.25 27.23
CA PRO A 570 -14.63 8.04 27.80
C PRO A 570 -14.81 8.26 29.31
N ASN A 571 -16.07 8.16 29.73
CA ASN A 571 -16.58 8.41 31.06
C ASN A 571 -17.00 7.12 31.79
N LEU A 572 -17.32 6.04 31.06
CA LEU A 572 -17.65 4.73 31.65
C LEU A 572 -16.49 3.72 31.75
N THR A 573 -15.40 3.90 31.00
CA THR A 573 -14.26 2.94 30.95
C THR A 573 -12.91 3.54 31.38
N GLY A 574 -12.91 4.76 31.90
CA GLY A 574 -11.70 5.43 32.37
C GLY A 574 -11.09 4.75 33.60
N ASP A 575 -10.03 3.99 33.38
CA ASP A 575 -9.15 3.33 34.35
C ASP A 575 -8.27 4.34 35.14
N ARG A 576 -8.84 5.50 35.52
CA ARG A 576 -8.14 6.49 36.34
C ARG A 576 -8.57 6.31 37.79
N ALA A 577 -7.73 5.57 38.52
CA ALA A 577 -7.70 5.57 39.97
C ALA A 577 -7.62 7.03 40.49
N GLY A 578 -8.75 7.54 40.98
CA GLY A 578 -8.87 8.88 41.57
C GLY A 578 -10.25 9.47 41.32
N LEU A 579 -11.10 9.50 42.36
CA LEU A 579 -12.37 10.24 42.39
C LEU A 579 -12.12 11.71 41.99
N GLY A 580 -12.52 12.09 40.78
CA GLY A 580 -12.33 13.42 40.22
C GLY A 580 -13.58 13.93 39.50
N ARG A 581 -13.61 15.24 39.22
CA ARG A 581 -14.72 16.04 38.63
C ARG A 581 -15.45 15.43 37.42
N ASP A 582 -14.85 14.50 36.69
CA ASP A 582 -15.49 13.82 35.55
C ASP A 582 -16.62 12.87 36.00
N LEU A 583 -16.43 12.15 37.11
CA LEU A 583 -17.40 11.18 37.62
C LEU A 583 -18.73 11.83 38.05
N LYS A 584 -18.66 13.08 38.55
CA LYS A 584 -19.80 13.93 38.90
C LYS A 584 -20.72 14.15 37.69
N THR A 585 -20.12 14.60 36.58
CA THR A 585 -20.86 14.90 35.34
C THR A 585 -21.52 13.63 34.81
N ASP A 586 -20.79 12.51 34.84
CA ASP A 586 -21.24 11.25 34.24
C ASP A 586 -22.44 10.63 34.94
N LEU A 587 -22.56 10.82 36.25
CA LEU A 587 -23.61 10.23 37.05
C LEU A 587 -24.72 11.19 37.44
N GLU A 588 -24.49 12.51 37.47
CA GLU A 588 -25.58 13.50 37.41
C GLU A 588 -26.46 13.23 36.17
N TYR A 589 -25.85 12.86 35.03
CA TYR A 589 -26.58 12.50 33.82
C TYR A 589 -27.24 11.11 33.86
N LEU A 590 -26.65 10.12 34.55
CA LEU A 590 -27.18 8.74 34.61
C LEU A 590 -28.19 8.50 35.73
N LEU A 591 -27.98 9.13 36.89
CA LEU A 591 -28.70 8.85 38.15
C LEU A 591 -29.23 10.13 38.84
N GLY A 592 -28.86 11.34 38.41
CA GLY A 592 -29.08 12.60 39.14
C GLY A 592 -30.43 13.30 38.94
N CYS A 593 -31.46 12.59 38.47
CA CYS A 593 -32.72 13.21 38.07
C CYS A 593 -33.90 12.67 38.88
N PHE A 594 -34.45 13.46 39.81
CA PHE A 594 -35.81 13.29 40.35
C PHE A 594 -36.59 14.59 40.14
N THR A 595 -37.75 14.58 39.49
CA THR A 595 -39.02 14.05 40.02
C THR A 595 -39.94 13.66 38.84
N ASN A 596 -40.51 12.44 38.84
CA ASN A 596 -41.57 11.92 37.94
C ASN A 596 -41.22 11.29 36.56
N GLY A 597 -40.15 10.50 36.37
CA GLY A 597 -40.03 9.83 35.04
C GLY A 597 -38.93 8.83 34.68
N LEU A 598 -38.02 8.41 35.57
CA LEU A 598 -36.85 7.58 35.19
C LEU A 598 -36.92 6.08 35.52
N GLU A 599 -38.12 5.54 35.76
CA GLU A 599 -38.34 4.08 35.75
C GLU A 599 -37.73 3.39 34.50
N PRO A 600 -37.81 3.96 33.28
CA PRO A 600 -37.18 3.36 32.09
C PRO A 600 -35.67 3.21 32.20
N MET A 601 -34.95 4.17 32.78
CA MET A 601 -33.50 4.13 32.89
C MET A 601 -33.04 3.12 33.95
N ARG A 602 -33.73 3.08 35.10
CA ARG A 602 -33.48 2.06 36.13
C ARG A 602 -33.69 0.66 35.56
N ASP A 603 -34.79 0.46 34.82
CA ASP A 603 -35.08 -0.82 34.16
C ASP A 603 -34.04 -1.17 33.08
N LEU A 604 -33.63 -0.20 32.28
CA LEU A 604 -32.59 -0.35 31.27
C LEU A 604 -31.27 -0.79 31.90
N ILE A 605 -30.86 -0.15 33.00
CA ILE A 605 -29.66 -0.53 33.75
C ILE A 605 -29.81 -1.94 34.28
N LYS A 606 -30.87 -2.23 35.04
CA LYS A 606 -31.11 -3.55 35.65
C LYS A 606 -31.09 -4.68 34.62
N LYS A 607 -31.73 -4.47 33.47
CA LYS A 607 -31.92 -5.50 32.45
C LYS A 607 -30.73 -5.69 31.52
N TYR A 608 -30.07 -4.60 31.12
CA TYR A 608 -29.06 -4.64 30.05
C TYR A 608 -27.65 -4.29 30.51
N TYR A 609 -27.48 -3.37 31.47
CA TYR A 609 -26.16 -2.80 31.81
C TYR A 609 -25.68 -3.11 33.24
N TYR A 610 -26.44 -3.87 34.01
CA TYR A 610 -26.15 -4.09 35.42
C TYR A 610 -24.76 -4.67 35.65
N THR A 611 -24.41 -5.74 34.94
CA THR A 611 -23.10 -6.39 35.03
C THR A 611 -21.95 -5.41 34.77
N ASP A 612 -22.11 -4.53 33.76
CA ASP A 612 -21.10 -3.55 33.36
C ASP A 612 -20.95 -2.42 34.39
N LEU A 613 -22.03 -2.08 35.11
CA LEU A 613 -22.09 -0.95 36.04
C LEU A 613 -22.03 -1.35 37.52
N ARG A 614 -22.08 -2.65 37.85
CA ARG A 614 -22.20 -3.17 39.22
C ARG A 614 -21.17 -2.59 40.18
N SER A 615 -19.89 -2.58 39.81
CA SER A 615 -18.81 -2.05 40.67
C SER A 615 -18.96 -0.55 40.95
N LYS A 616 -19.43 0.21 39.96
CA LYS A 616 -19.68 1.66 40.10
C LYS A 616 -20.85 1.92 41.01
N LEU A 617 -21.96 1.20 40.83
CA LEU A 617 -23.14 1.29 41.69
C LEU A 617 -22.77 1.05 43.17
N VAL A 618 -21.91 0.06 43.45
CA VAL A 618 -21.36 -0.16 44.80
C VAL A 618 -20.58 1.06 45.29
N GLY A 619 -19.69 1.61 44.48
CA GLY A 619 -18.94 2.83 44.82
C GLY A 619 -19.85 4.01 45.19
N PHE A 620 -20.96 4.22 44.48
CA PHE A 620 -21.95 5.26 44.79
C PHE A 620 -22.71 5.00 46.08
N ALA A 621 -23.18 3.77 46.26
CA ALA A 621 -23.87 3.38 47.49
C ALA A 621 -22.99 3.61 48.75
N SER A 622 -21.67 3.55 48.57
CA SER A 622 -20.64 3.75 49.60
C SER A 622 -20.33 5.21 49.96
N LEU A 623 -20.89 6.20 49.26
CA LEU A 623 -20.57 7.62 49.52
C LEU A 623 -21.05 8.04 50.92
N THR A 624 -20.21 8.78 51.65
CA THR A 624 -20.50 9.28 53.01
C THR A 624 -20.10 10.75 53.19
N GLY A 625 -20.62 11.41 54.23
CA GLY A 625 -20.16 12.75 54.62
C GLY A 625 -20.54 13.86 53.63
N ALA A 626 -19.59 14.74 53.30
CA ALA A 626 -19.85 15.91 52.45
C ALA A 626 -20.16 15.53 50.99
N GLU A 627 -19.58 14.44 50.50
CA GLU A 627 -19.84 13.90 49.15
C GLU A 627 -21.27 13.36 49.03
N ASN A 628 -21.82 12.77 50.10
CA ASN A 628 -23.22 12.30 50.13
C ASN A 628 -24.22 13.46 49.90
N LYS A 629 -23.99 14.63 50.49
CA LYS A 629 -24.90 15.79 50.32
C LYS A 629 -24.92 16.34 48.91
N GLU A 630 -23.87 16.10 48.13
CA GLU A 630 -23.77 16.54 46.74
C GLU A 630 -24.43 15.54 45.77
N PHE A 631 -24.48 14.24 46.13
CA PHE A 631 -24.89 13.13 45.26
C PHE A 631 -25.99 12.25 45.86
N GLU A 632 -26.88 12.87 46.63
CA GLU A 632 -27.89 12.17 47.43
C GLU A 632 -28.83 11.34 46.55
N SER A 633 -29.28 11.90 45.42
CA SER A 633 -30.20 11.24 44.49
C SER A 633 -29.55 10.08 43.73
N GLU A 634 -28.29 10.25 43.34
CA GLU A 634 -27.51 9.26 42.61
C GLU A 634 -27.22 8.05 43.48
N ARG A 635 -26.84 8.30 44.74
CA ARG A 635 -26.66 7.27 45.75
C ARG A 635 -27.95 6.49 45.98
N MET A 636 -29.09 7.18 46.06
CA MET A 636 -30.40 6.52 46.20
C MET A 636 -30.76 5.63 45.02
N ASN A 637 -30.52 6.08 43.80
CA ASN A 637 -30.75 5.25 42.63
C ASN A 637 -29.80 4.04 42.59
N ALA A 638 -28.54 4.21 43.00
CA ALA A 638 -27.60 3.10 43.10
C ALA A 638 -28.05 2.06 44.14
N VAL A 639 -28.47 2.51 45.33
CA VAL A 639 -29.04 1.65 46.38
C VAL A 639 -30.27 0.91 45.87
N ALA A 640 -31.22 1.61 45.26
CA ALA A 640 -32.42 1.00 44.69
C ALA A 640 -32.09 -0.08 43.65
N ILE A 641 -31.17 0.20 42.71
CA ILE A 641 -30.75 -0.77 41.69
C ILE A 641 -30.06 -1.98 42.33
N LEU A 642 -29.13 -1.78 43.27
CA LEU A 642 -28.45 -2.88 43.95
C LEU A 642 -29.43 -3.76 44.72
N THR A 643 -30.38 -3.15 45.43
CA THR A 643 -31.43 -3.89 46.16
C THR A 643 -32.37 -4.64 45.22
N ASP A 644 -32.83 -4.02 44.12
CA ASP A 644 -33.67 -4.67 43.10
C ASP A 644 -32.96 -5.90 42.47
N MET A 645 -31.63 -5.84 42.36
CA MET A 645 -30.81 -6.90 41.77
C MET A 645 -30.32 -7.94 42.79
N GLY A 646 -30.73 -7.83 44.05
CA GLY A 646 -30.39 -8.78 45.12
C GLY A 646 -28.99 -8.60 45.73
N ASP A 647 -28.31 -7.49 45.43
CA ASP A 647 -26.93 -7.21 45.85
C ASP A 647 -26.87 -6.19 47.00
N ALA A 648 -27.88 -6.21 47.88
CA ALA A 648 -27.96 -5.30 49.02
C ALA A 648 -26.78 -5.46 50.00
N GLU A 649 -26.18 -6.65 50.06
CA GLU A 649 -24.96 -6.96 50.83
C GLU A 649 -23.70 -6.22 50.35
N LEU A 650 -23.67 -5.76 49.11
CA LEU A 650 -22.54 -5.01 48.58
C LEU A 650 -22.55 -3.55 48.99
N ILE A 651 -23.65 -3.06 49.55
CA ILE A 651 -23.80 -1.68 50.00
C ILE A 651 -23.00 -1.50 51.30
N PRO A 652 -21.94 -0.68 51.33
CA PRO A 652 -21.18 -0.49 52.56
C PRO A 652 -21.95 0.37 53.55
N ASP A 653 -21.87 0.00 54.83
CA ASP A 653 -22.58 0.67 55.92
C ASP A 653 -24.08 0.86 55.63
N ARG A 654 -24.79 -0.28 55.52
CA ARG A 654 -26.24 -0.32 55.25
C ARG A 654 -27.04 0.46 56.28
N PHE A 655 -26.59 0.49 57.54
CA PHE A 655 -27.25 1.25 58.60
C PHE A 655 -27.14 2.75 58.34
N TYR A 656 -25.95 3.26 57.97
CA TYR A 656 -25.80 4.66 57.59
C TYR A 656 -26.72 5.03 56.42
N VAL A 657 -26.77 4.22 55.36
CA VAL A 657 -27.68 4.43 54.21
C VAL A 657 -29.14 4.50 54.68
N PHE A 658 -29.57 3.52 55.46
CA PHE A 658 -30.94 3.45 55.95
C PHE A 658 -31.30 4.62 56.86
N ARG A 659 -30.38 5.01 57.76
CA ARG A 659 -30.58 6.11 58.71
C ARG A 659 -30.69 7.46 58.00
N GLU A 660 -29.80 7.76 57.05
CA GLU A 660 -29.85 9.03 56.33
C GLU A 660 -31.12 9.19 55.51
N HIS A 661 -31.67 8.08 54.98
CA HIS A 661 -32.84 8.10 54.11
C HIS A 661 -34.10 7.54 54.75
N PHE A 662 -34.08 7.42 56.07
CA PHE A 662 -35.22 6.93 56.83
C PHE A 662 -36.46 7.80 56.56
N ASP A 663 -36.28 9.12 56.54
CA ASP A 663 -37.35 10.06 56.21
C ASP A 663 -37.87 9.91 54.77
N ASP A 664 -37.00 9.60 53.80
CA ASP A 664 -37.41 9.37 52.40
C ASP A 664 -38.21 8.07 52.25
N ILE A 665 -37.85 7.01 52.98
CA ILE A 665 -38.62 5.76 53.06
C ILE A 665 -40.01 6.03 53.64
N MET A 666 -40.06 6.80 54.73
CA MET A 666 -41.31 7.18 55.39
C MET A 666 -42.20 8.10 54.53
N ASN A 667 -41.60 8.82 53.58
CA ASN A 667 -42.29 9.67 52.61
C ASN A 667 -42.48 9.00 51.22
N GLU A 668 -42.31 7.67 51.12
CA GLU A 668 -42.50 6.85 49.91
C GLU A 668 -41.57 7.19 48.72
N ARG A 669 -40.47 7.91 48.95
CA ARG A 669 -39.47 8.22 47.90
C ARG A 669 -38.55 7.03 47.62
N LEU A 670 -38.26 6.23 48.65
CA LEU A 670 -37.64 4.91 48.53
C LEU A 670 -38.70 3.87 48.91
N SER A 671 -38.89 2.85 48.08
CA SER A 671 -39.98 1.89 48.31
C SER A 671 -39.70 1.00 49.53
N GLN A 672 -40.75 0.57 50.23
CA GLN A 672 -40.62 -0.41 51.32
C GLN A 672 -39.90 -1.70 50.89
N HIS A 673 -40.02 -2.07 49.61
CA HIS A 673 -39.31 -3.22 49.04
C HIS A 673 -37.79 -3.07 49.14
N HIS A 674 -37.26 -1.87 48.87
CA HIS A 674 -35.83 -1.57 48.96
C HIS A 674 -35.33 -1.60 50.41
N ALA A 675 -36.11 -1.04 51.34
CA ALA A 675 -35.80 -1.10 52.76
C ALA A 675 -35.76 -2.54 53.28
N LYS A 676 -36.71 -3.39 52.86
CA LYS A 676 -36.74 -4.81 53.19
C LYS A 676 -35.52 -5.56 52.66
N ALA A 677 -35.05 -5.23 51.46
CA ALA A 677 -33.86 -5.83 50.88
C ALA A 677 -32.58 -5.52 51.70
N LEU A 678 -32.48 -4.32 52.29
CA LEU A 678 -31.40 -3.98 53.22
C LEU A 678 -31.41 -4.88 54.46
N PHE A 679 -32.60 -5.27 54.94
CA PHE A 679 -32.74 -6.17 56.09
C PHE A 679 -32.51 -7.64 55.77
N ALA A 680 -32.85 -8.07 54.54
CA ALA A 680 -32.78 -9.46 54.11
C ALA A 680 -31.34 -9.99 54.02
N ALA A 681 -30.38 -9.11 53.73
CA ALA A 681 -28.98 -9.50 53.67
C ALA A 681 -28.43 -9.79 55.09
N PRO A 682 -27.60 -10.83 55.29
CA PRO A 682 -27.01 -11.14 56.59
C PRO A 682 -26.31 -9.93 57.20
N MET A 683 -26.53 -9.71 58.50
CA MET A 683 -25.95 -8.60 59.26
C MET A 683 -25.43 -9.10 60.61
N THR A 684 -24.52 -8.35 61.21
CA THR A 684 -24.06 -8.56 62.57
C THR A 684 -25.16 -8.24 63.60
N TYR A 685 -25.01 -8.71 64.84
CA TYR A 685 -25.95 -8.35 65.90
C TYR A 685 -25.93 -6.84 66.17
N GLU A 686 -24.75 -6.23 66.10
CA GLU A 686 -24.54 -4.79 66.26
C GLU A 686 -25.30 -3.99 65.20
N GLU A 687 -25.15 -4.33 63.92
CA GLU A 687 -25.93 -3.71 62.84
C GLU A 687 -27.44 -3.89 63.08
N TYR A 688 -27.89 -5.12 63.38
CA TYR A 688 -29.30 -5.38 63.67
C TYR A 688 -29.84 -4.50 64.80
N ALA A 689 -29.07 -4.37 65.88
CA ALA A 689 -29.45 -3.58 67.04
C ALA A 689 -29.58 -2.09 66.72
N GLU A 690 -28.73 -1.56 65.84
CA GLU A 690 -28.80 -0.16 65.36
C GLU A 690 -30.06 0.09 64.53
N PHE A 691 -30.33 -0.76 63.53
CA PHE A 691 -31.53 -0.68 62.70
C PHE A 691 -32.82 -0.77 63.54
N ARG A 692 -32.88 -1.76 64.44
CA ARG A 692 -33.99 -1.95 65.39
C ARG A 692 -34.17 -0.74 66.30
N GLY A 693 -33.08 -0.25 66.88
CA GLY A 693 -33.10 0.88 67.80
C GLY A 693 -33.66 2.15 67.18
N LEU A 694 -33.33 2.42 65.91
CA LEU A 694 -33.90 3.54 65.15
C LEU A 694 -35.42 3.37 64.98
N ILE A 695 -35.87 2.23 64.44
CA ILE A 695 -37.31 1.96 64.21
C ILE A 695 -38.09 2.01 65.53
N ASP A 696 -37.61 1.35 66.58
CA ASP A 696 -38.27 1.31 67.90
C ASP A 696 -38.34 2.70 68.55
N THR A 697 -37.32 3.55 68.36
CA THR A 697 -37.32 4.92 68.87
C THR A 697 -38.31 5.80 68.11
N THR A 698 -38.27 5.78 66.77
CA THR A 698 -39.21 6.57 65.97
C THR A 698 -40.65 6.09 66.11
N LEU A 699 -40.88 4.78 66.24
CA LEU A 699 -42.20 4.22 66.50
C LEU A 699 -42.75 4.68 67.85
N ARG A 700 -41.92 4.78 68.90
CA ARG A 700 -42.30 5.37 70.18
C ARG A 700 -42.69 6.83 70.02
N ASP A 701 -41.85 7.64 69.37
CA ASP A 701 -42.12 9.07 69.16
C ASP A 701 -43.43 9.31 68.40
N VAL A 702 -43.68 8.55 67.33
CA VAL A 702 -44.92 8.60 66.54
C VAL A 702 -46.14 8.12 67.36
N THR A 703 -45.95 7.11 68.21
CA THR A 703 -47.02 6.56 69.05
C THR A 703 -47.39 7.51 70.18
N ASP A 704 -46.43 8.19 70.79
CA ASP A 704 -46.63 9.17 71.85
C ASP A 704 -47.32 10.44 71.35
N GLN A 705 -47.20 10.75 70.05
CA GLN A 705 -47.91 11.85 69.37
C GLN A 705 -49.27 11.42 68.77
N LYS A 706 -49.79 10.23 69.12
CA LYS A 706 -51.06 9.71 68.60
C LYS A 706 -52.21 10.71 68.73
N GLY A 707 -52.79 11.08 67.58
CA GLY A 707 -54.05 11.83 67.48
C GLY A 707 -53.96 13.24 66.90
N ALA A 708 -52.76 13.74 66.58
CA ALA A 708 -52.59 15.09 66.05
C ALA A 708 -53.00 15.23 64.56
N TYR A 709 -52.60 14.28 63.69
CA TYR A 709 -52.83 14.33 62.23
C TYR A 709 -52.82 12.94 61.58
N ARG A 710 -53.49 12.79 60.41
CA ARG A 710 -53.60 11.54 59.63
C ARG A 710 -52.24 10.94 59.23
N GLY A 711 -51.25 11.77 58.91
CA GLY A 711 -49.91 11.31 58.51
C GLY A 711 -49.17 10.48 59.58
N TYR A 712 -49.48 10.65 60.87
CA TYR A 712 -48.88 9.83 61.93
C TYR A 712 -49.41 8.39 61.97
N GLN A 713 -50.65 8.16 61.54
CA GLN A 713 -51.22 6.79 61.47
C GLN A 713 -50.60 5.99 60.33
N ASP A 714 -50.40 6.65 59.18
CA ASP A 714 -49.74 6.05 58.02
C ASP A 714 -48.27 5.74 58.36
N ALA A 715 -47.54 6.69 58.96
CA ALA A 715 -46.18 6.48 59.43
C ALA A 715 -46.07 5.35 60.47
N GLN A 716 -46.99 5.28 61.43
CA GLN A 716 -47.02 4.19 62.42
C GLN A 716 -47.17 2.82 61.75
N THR A 717 -48.06 2.72 60.77
CA THR A 717 -48.33 1.48 60.04
C THR A 717 -47.08 1.04 59.27
N GLN A 718 -46.42 1.98 58.58
CA GLN A 718 -45.17 1.69 57.84
C GLN A 718 -44.04 1.24 58.79
N LEU A 719 -43.84 1.92 59.92
CA LEU A 719 -42.83 1.55 60.92
C LEU A 719 -43.08 0.16 61.52
N GLN A 720 -44.34 -0.17 61.81
CA GLN A 720 -44.73 -1.51 62.27
C GLN A 720 -44.43 -2.57 61.21
N GLN A 721 -44.69 -2.29 59.94
CA GLN A 721 -44.37 -3.22 58.86
C GLN A 721 -42.86 -3.45 58.73
N MET A 722 -42.05 -2.39 58.79
CA MET A 722 -40.58 -2.49 58.76
C MET A 722 -40.05 -3.29 59.96
N LEU A 723 -40.68 -3.13 61.12
CA LEU A 723 -40.39 -3.88 62.33
C LEU A 723 -40.59 -5.38 62.16
N GLU A 724 -41.70 -5.78 61.54
CA GLU A 724 -42.00 -7.16 61.22
C GLU A 724 -41.02 -7.72 60.17
N ASP A 725 -40.73 -6.92 59.14
CA ASP A 725 -39.82 -7.32 58.07
C ASP A 725 -38.39 -7.58 58.57
N ILE A 726 -37.84 -6.69 59.41
CA ILE A 726 -36.49 -6.89 59.96
C ILE A 726 -36.42 -8.09 60.92
N ARG A 727 -37.51 -8.35 61.67
CA ARG A 727 -37.63 -9.52 62.54
C ARG A 727 -37.67 -10.81 61.75
N ALA A 728 -38.45 -10.83 60.68
CA ALA A 728 -38.57 -11.98 59.80
C ALA A 728 -37.27 -12.26 59.04
N ALA A 729 -36.54 -11.21 58.65
CA ALA A 729 -35.27 -11.33 57.93
C ALA A 729 -34.12 -11.84 58.81
N GLN A 730 -34.10 -11.49 60.10
CA GLN A 730 -33.00 -11.79 61.02
C GLN A 730 -33.52 -12.46 62.32
N PRO A 731 -34.13 -13.66 62.24
CA PRO A 731 -34.74 -14.31 63.40
C PRO A 731 -33.73 -14.61 64.51
N GLN A 732 -32.48 -14.89 64.18
CA GLN A 732 -31.42 -15.18 65.13
C GLN A 732 -31.06 -13.97 66.01
N HIS A 733 -31.08 -12.77 65.45
CA HIS A 733 -30.80 -11.54 66.18
C HIS A 733 -32.04 -10.99 66.90
N THR A 734 -33.23 -11.27 66.38
CA THR A 734 -34.51 -10.91 67.02
C THR A 734 -34.62 -11.51 68.42
N VAL A 735 -34.34 -12.82 68.55
CA VAL A 735 -34.38 -13.50 69.86
C VAL A 735 -33.37 -12.90 70.83
N GLN A 736 -32.18 -12.54 70.33
CA GLN A 736 -31.12 -11.95 71.14
C GLN A 736 -31.46 -10.52 71.59
N TYR A 737 -32.07 -9.71 70.72
CA TYR A 737 -32.44 -8.33 70.98
C TYR A 737 -33.64 -8.21 71.92
N ASP A 738 -34.69 -9.02 71.70
CA ASP A 738 -35.90 -9.00 72.54
C ASP A 738 -35.63 -9.57 73.96
N ALA A 739 -34.52 -10.29 74.17
CA ALA A 739 -34.12 -10.82 75.47
C ALA A 739 -33.31 -9.81 76.33
N GLY A 740 -32.76 -8.76 75.72
CA GLY A 740 -32.08 -7.65 76.38
C GLY A 740 -33.03 -6.50 76.64
#